data_AF-L8FTT1-F1
#
_entry.id   AF-L8FTT1-F1
#
_cell.length_a   1.000
_cell.length_b   1.000
_cell.length_c   1.000
_cell.angle_alpha   90.00
_cell.angle_beta   90.00
_cell.angle_gamma   90.00
#
_symmetry.space_group_name_H-M   'P 1'
#
loop_
_entity.id
_entity.type
_entity.pdbx_description
1 polymer ?
#
loop_
_entity_poly.entity_id
_entity_poly.type
_entity_poly.pdbx_seq_one_letter_code
_entity_poly.pdbx_strand_id
1 'polypeptide(L)'
;MAPSAISPHAPEVSTGRPEAGPAKIYPVKEAYFEGYQAPQPDGYKKAQQIGSDNVAIVIDNGSSAVRAGWSFEDNPRFSIPPVMAKYRDRKLGKTFAFAGSDVYADTTARGHMRNAFEAGSGVICNWDVMEYVLDYLFLKLGIDGQNGAIDMPIVMTETLANLPYSRKSMNEILFECYGAPSVAYGVDALFSYAHNGGKTGLVVSSSHSSTHLIPVVDSRALPAQATRLNWGGSQSAEYLLKLIRLKYPGFTGRLNASQAEHMVRDHCFVAQDYVKEVGEVLDWTGLEDRDVVIQYPYTEEIIIQKSQEELARAAEKRKESGRRLQEQAAKMRLEKLVRKEQELDYYRSLQTRLATENKKESKRLLDAEDLKDENALAKTIKELDLSIRKSRQKDVGGPEIEDDAEPPNYDLLDIPDEDLDDAGIKQKRHLRLMKSNHEARARAKAEKAVEAARVAEIARLDHERREGDLEGWLEERRAARAALVKKLKERERLKADLGNRKSLASQIRMKSIAALASDTPAKKRRRGGDDDTFGADDDDWGIYRQVANEGDNSEDEEEDLGSSLKALEAELLEHDPDFTELHTHDAQSDWSTSLIHAFLRGPRAFDAGSAKEAHQLHLNVERLRVPEVVFQPSIAGLDQAGIVEIAADILMQRLGGQVDMRDVFLTGGATLFQGFEERLARELRGVLPVERQVRVRRAGDAVGDAWRGAGGWVRKEGGAEWKRGRVTRGEWLEKGGDYIKEHNLGNAYSYSAV
;
A
#
# COMPACT_ATOMS: atom_id res chain seq x y z
N MET A 1 16.21 -28.93 -9.98
CA MET A 1 16.18 -28.45 -8.59
C MET A 1 17.57 -27.96 -8.23
N ALA A 2 17.74 -26.65 -8.25
CA ALA A 2 18.86 -25.91 -7.66
C ALA A 2 18.21 -24.71 -6.97
N PRO A 3 18.68 -24.27 -5.80
CA PRO A 3 18.02 -23.20 -5.06
C PRO A 3 18.17 -21.91 -5.86
N SER A 4 17.05 -21.24 -6.17
CA SER A 4 17.10 -19.90 -6.75
C SER A 4 17.77 -18.98 -5.73
N ALA A 5 18.93 -18.44 -6.08
CA ALA A 5 19.60 -17.45 -5.25
C ALA A 5 18.67 -16.25 -5.11
N ILE A 6 18.28 -15.99 -3.86
CA ILE A 6 17.51 -14.85 -3.41
C ILE A 6 18.32 -13.59 -3.79
N SER A 7 17.65 -12.53 -4.25
CA SER A 7 18.26 -11.21 -4.45
C SER A 7 19.17 -10.87 -3.25
N PRO A 8 20.30 -10.18 -3.44
CA PRO A 8 20.94 -9.55 -2.30
C PRO A 8 19.91 -8.59 -1.70
N HIS A 9 19.49 -8.87 -0.47
CA HIS A 9 18.68 -7.96 0.32
C HIS A 9 19.29 -6.55 0.20
N ALA A 10 18.45 -5.54 0.03
CA ALA A 10 18.87 -4.16 0.25
C ALA A 10 19.66 -4.11 1.57
N PRO A 11 20.77 -3.36 1.65
CA PRO A 11 21.63 -3.37 2.83
C PRO A 11 20.77 -3.21 4.09
N GLU A 12 20.78 -4.22 4.95
CA GLU A 12 20.07 -4.22 6.22
C GLU A 12 20.60 -3.07 7.06
N VAL A 13 19.84 -1.98 7.09
CA VAL A 13 20.02 -0.94 8.09
C VAL A 13 19.63 -1.59 9.41
N SER A 14 20.62 -1.90 10.25
CA SER A 14 20.41 -2.46 11.58
C SER A 14 19.56 -1.50 12.43
N THR A 15 18.26 -1.76 12.51
CA THR A 15 17.27 -0.92 13.22
C THR A 15 17.33 -1.08 14.75
N GLY A 16 18.27 -1.87 15.29
CA GLY A 16 18.38 -2.15 16.73
C GLY A 16 17.17 -2.90 17.33
N ARG A 17 16.20 -3.29 16.50
CA ARG A 17 14.99 -4.01 16.89
C ARG A 17 15.10 -5.49 16.52
N PRO A 18 14.46 -6.40 17.29
CA PRO A 18 14.43 -7.82 16.94
C PRO A 18 13.83 -8.00 15.55
N GLU A 19 14.48 -8.77 14.68
CA GLU A 19 13.91 -9.10 13.38
C GLU A 19 12.59 -9.86 13.58
N ALA A 20 11.50 -9.28 13.10
CA ALA A 20 10.23 -9.97 13.06
C ALA A 20 10.37 -11.19 12.14
N GLY A 21 10.08 -12.39 12.66
CA GLY A 21 10.09 -13.64 11.89
C GLY A 21 9.17 -13.61 10.65
N PRO A 22 9.16 -14.68 9.83
CA PRO A 22 8.38 -14.69 8.58
C PRO A 22 6.89 -14.42 8.83
N ALA A 23 6.29 -13.61 7.94
CA ALA A 23 4.88 -13.25 8.05
C ALA A 23 3.97 -14.48 7.91
N LYS A 24 2.95 -14.58 8.77
CA LYS A 24 1.87 -15.55 8.60
C LYS A 24 0.92 -15.03 7.52
N ILE A 25 1.04 -15.59 6.32
CA ILE A 25 0.28 -15.18 5.14
C ILE A 25 -0.98 -16.04 5.00
N TYR A 26 -2.12 -15.39 4.79
CA TYR A 26 -3.39 -16.05 4.48
C TYR A 26 -3.79 -15.77 3.03
N PRO A 27 -4.17 -16.79 2.24
CA PRO A 27 -4.69 -16.56 0.90
C PRO A 27 -6.04 -15.86 0.97
N VAL A 28 -6.32 -14.97 0.01
CA VAL A 28 -7.66 -14.40 -0.14
C VAL A 28 -8.68 -15.52 -0.37
N LYS A 29 -9.75 -15.52 0.41
CA LYS A 29 -10.90 -16.42 0.25
C LYS A 29 -12.04 -15.66 -0.43
N GLU A 30 -12.78 -16.35 -1.28
CA GLU A 30 -13.97 -15.82 -1.93
C GLU A 30 -14.99 -16.95 -2.07
N ALA A 31 -16.29 -16.64 -2.20
CA ALA A 31 -17.27 -17.62 -2.62
C ALA A 31 -16.94 -18.20 -4.02
N TYR A 32 -16.84 -19.52 -4.10
CA TYR A 32 -16.58 -20.25 -5.34
C TYR A 32 -17.56 -21.41 -5.49
N PHE A 33 -17.58 -21.99 -6.69
CA PHE A 33 -18.38 -23.18 -6.97
C PHE A 33 -17.72 -24.42 -6.37
N GLU A 34 -18.35 -25.03 -5.37
CA GLU A 34 -17.82 -26.19 -4.65
C GLU A 34 -18.10 -27.53 -5.35
N GLY A 35 -18.98 -27.55 -6.35
CA GLY A 35 -19.34 -28.74 -7.10
C GLY A 35 -20.84 -28.87 -7.34
N TYR A 36 -21.21 -29.70 -8.31
CA TYR A 36 -22.61 -29.94 -8.64
C TYR A 36 -23.27 -30.78 -7.56
N GLN A 37 -24.36 -30.27 -6.99
CA GLN A 37 -25.20 -31.01 -6.05
C GLN A 37 -26.31 -31.72 -6.81
N ALA A 38 -26.35 -33.06 -6.77
CA ALA A 38 -27.42 -33.82 -7.42
C ALA A 38 -28.75 -33.69 -6.64
N PRO A 39 -29.91 -33.85 -7.31
CA PRO A 39 -31.19 -33.98 -6.62
C PRO A 39 -31.21 -35.13 -5.60
N GLN A 40 -31.81 -34.91 -4.44
CA GLN A 40 -31.87 -35.83 -3.29
C GLN A 40 -33.33 -36.21 -2.97
N PRO A 41 -33.97 -37.07 -3.79
CA PRO A 41 -35.39 -37.41 -3.64
C PRO A 41 -35.71 -38.35 -2.47
N ASP A 42 -34.70 -38.88 -1.77
CA ASP A 42 -34.87 -39.79 -0.63
C ASP A 42 -35.67 -39.13 0.52
N GLY A 43 -35.40 -37.85 0.77
CA GLY A 43 -36.11 -37.09 1.80
C GLY A 43 -37.60 -36.90 1.46
N TYR A 44 -37.91 -36.60 0.20
CA TYR A 44 -39.28 -36.46 -0.28
C TYR A 44 -40.08 -37.76 -0.15
N LYS A 45 -39.51 -38.89 -0.59
CA LYS A 45 -40.14 -40.22 -0.45
C LYS A 45 -40.42 -40.56 1.01
N LYS A 46 -39.50 -40.24 1.92
CA LYS A 46 -39.69 -40.43 3.35
C LYS A 46 -40.78 -39.51 3.92
N ALA A 47 -40.84 -38.26 3.45
CA ALA A 47 -41.88 -37.33 3.85
C ALA A 47 -43.28 -37.81 3.45
N GLN A 48 -43.44 -38.35 2.23
CA GLN A 48 -44.68 -38.96 1.77
C GLN A 48 -45.11 -40.16 2.65
N GLN A 49 -44.15 -40.97 3.12
CA GLN A 49 -44.43 -42.09 4.03
C GLN A 49 -44.90 -41.64 5.43
N ILE A 50 -44.36 -40.52 5.93
CA ILE A 50 -44.75 -39.94 7.23
C ILE A 50 -46.15 -39.30 7.14
N GLY A 51 -46.47 -38.73 5.97
CA GLY A 51 -47.71 -38.01 5.71
C GLY A 51 -47.61 -36.52 6.07
N SER A 52 -48.19 -35.68 5.21
CA SER A 52 -48.10 -34.21 5.25
C SER A 52 -48.59 -33.56 6.54
N ASP A 53 -49.34 -34.27 7.38
CA ASP A 53 -49.76 -33.76 8.68
C ASP A 53 -48.66 -33.77 9.74
N ASN A 54 -47.55 -34.49 9.57
CA ASN A 54 -46.52 -34.63 10.59
C ASN A 54 -45.11 -34.27 10.11
N VAL A 55 -44.98 -33.76 8.88
CA VAL A 55 -43.70 -33.35 8.29
C VAL A 55 -43.91 -32.09 7.46
N ALA A 56 -42.87 -31.25 7.42
CA ALA A 56 -42.82 -30.07 6.59
C ALA A 56 -41.44 -29.92 5.94
N ILE A 57 -41.40 -29.19 4.84
CA ILE A 57 -40.16 -28.62 4.30
C ILE A 57 -39.83 -27.41 5.18
N VAL A 58 -38.61 -27.38 5.74
CA VAL A 58 -38.13 -26.27 6.57
C VAL A 58 -37.19 -25.43 5.73
N ILE A 59 -37.52 -24.15 5.55
CA ILE A 59 -36.73 -23.17 4.80
C ILE A 59 -36.35 -22.02 5.73
N ASP A 60 -35.10 -22.00 6.18
CA ASP A 60 -34.52 -20.81 6.81
C ASP A 60 -34.10 -19.83 5.72
N ASN A 61 -34.91 -18.79 5.49
CA ASN A 61 -34.79 -17.84 4.39
C ASN A 61 -33.87 -16.67 4.76
N GLY A 62 -32.59 -16.97 5.02
CA GLY A 62 -31.58 -15.98 5.41
C GLY A 62 -31.00 -15.21 4.22
N SER A 63 -30.68 -13.91 4.44
CA SER A 63 -30.12 -13.04 3.39
C SER A 63 -28.67 -13.36 2.99
N SER A 64 -27.90 -14.03 3.86
CA SER A 64 -26.56 -14.56 3.50
C SER A 64 -26.66 -15.94 2.86
N ALA A 65 -27.50 -16.81 3.41
CA ALA A 65 -27.71 -18.16 2.94
C ALA A 65 -29.14 -18.62 3.27
N VAL A 66 -29.79 -19.21 2.28
CA VAL A 66 -31.06 -19.90 2.42
C VAL A 66 -30.76 -21.37 2.70
N ARG A 67 -31.28 -21.89 3.81
CA ARG A 67 -31.10 -23.29 4.22
C ARG A 67 -32.40 -24.04 4.10
N ALA A 68 -32.37 -25.20 3.46
CA ALA A 68 -33.56 -26.01 3.23
C ALA A 68 -33.33 -27.49 3.54
N GLY A 69 -34.37 -28.15 4.02
CA GLY A 69 -34.37 -29.59 4.28
C GLY A 69 -35.69 -30.05 4.89
N TRP A 70 -35.68 -31.24 5.49
CA TRP A 70 -36.88 -31.85 6.05
C TRP A 70 -36.98 -31.68 7.55
N SER A 71 -38.20 -31.47 8.06
CA SER A 71 -38.44 -31.28 9.49
C SER A 71 -38.14 -32.50 10.36
N PHE A 72 -37.84 -33.67 9.81
CA PHE A 72 -37.41 -34.87 10.55
C PHE A 72 -35.88 -35.03 10.60
N GLU A 73 -35.13 -34.12 9.98
CA GLU A 73 -33.67 -34.17 9.92
C GLU A 73 -33.05 -33.25 10.96
N ASP A 74 -31.79 -33.53 11.30
CA ASP A 74 -31.02 -32.74 12.24
C ASP A 74 -30.29 -31.58 11.56
N ASN A 75 -29.95 -31.71 10.27
CA ASN A 75 -29.23 -30.71 9.49
C ASN A 75 -29.99 -30.37 8.20
N PRO A 76 -29.89 -29.12 7.70
CA PRO A 76 -30.41 -28.79 6.38
C PRO A 76 -29.67 -29.58 5.29
N ARG A 77 -30.38 -29.97 4.24
CA ARG A 77 -29.80 -30.63 3.06
C ARG A 77 -29.03 -29.65 2.18
N PHE A 78 -29.54 -28.42 2.08
CA PHE A 78 -28.98 -27.37 1.22
C PHE A 78 -28.75 -26.11 2.05
N SER A 79 -27.65 -25.41 1.74
CA SER A 79 -27.33 -24.08 2.24
C SER A 79 -26.73 -23.29 1.08
N ILE A 80 -27.52 -22.42 0.46
CA ILE A 80 -27.14 -21.72 -0.77
C ILE A 80 -27.28 -20.21 -0.62
N PRO A 81 -26.44 -19.40 -1.28
CA PRO A 81 -26.65 -17.96 -1.32
C PRO A 81 -27.94 -17.64 -2.11
N PRO A 82 -28.72 -16.62 -1.71
CA PRO A 82 -29.98 -16.24 -2.38
C PRO A 82 -29.72 -15.44 -3.66
N VAL A 83 -28.95 -16.01 -4.59
CA VAL A 83 -28.52 -15.37 -5.83
C VAL A 83 -28.96 -16.15 -7.06
N MET A 84 -29.19 -15.45 -8.17
CA MET A 84 -29.34 -16.06 -9.50
C MET A 84 -28.62 -15.25 -10.57
N ALA A 85 -28.30 -15.91 -11.67
CA ALA A 85 -27.81 -15.29 -12.89
C ALA A 85 -28.50 -15.93 -14.12
N LYS A 86 -28.95 -15.10 -15.06
CA LYS A 86 -29.61 -15.55 -16.28
C LYS A 86 -29.05 -14.78 -17.46
N TYR A 87 -28.56 -15.49 -18.47
CA TYR A 87 -28.04 -14.89 -19.70
C TYR A 87 -28.29 -15.79 -20.90
N ARG A 88 -28.28 -15.20 -22.10
CA ARG A 88 -28.38 -15.93 -23.36
C ARG A 88 -27.01 -16.01 -24.00
N ASP A 89 -26.48 -17.22 -24.12
CA ASP A 89 -25.27 -17.46 -24.90
C ASP A 89 -25.63 -17.37 -26.39
N ARG A 90 -25.10 -16.35 -27.06
CA ARG A 90 -25.36 -16.11 -28.49
C ARG A 90 -24.66 -17.12 -29.39
N LYS A 91 -23.53 -17.71 -28.96
CA LYS A 91 -22.77 -18.70 -29.73
C LYS A 91 -23.50 -20.04 -29.72
N LEU A 92 -24.02 -20.44 -28.57
CA LEU A 92 -24.77 -21.69 -28.41
C LEU A 92 -26.27 -21.53 -28.74
N GLY A 93 -26.76 -20.30 -28.83
CA GLY A 93 -28.18 -20.01 -29.06
C GLY A 93 -29.09 -20.39 -27.88
N LYS A 94 -28.52 -20.66 -26.70
CA LYS A 94 -29.22 -21.17 -25.52
C LYS A 94 -29.29 -20.11 -24.41
N THR A 95 -30.36 -20.15 -23.63
CA THR A 95 -30.50 -19.36 -22.41
C THR A 95 -30.11 -20.23 -21.23
N PHE A 96 -29.19 -19.75 -20.41
CA PHE A 96 -28.81 -20.38 -19.16
C PHE A 96 -29.38 -19.59 -17.98
N ALA A 97 -29.81 -20.31 -16.94
CA ALA A 97 -30.22 -19.76 -15.67
C ALA A 97 -29.55 -20.59 -14.56
N PHE A 98 -28.87 -19.89 -13.66
CA PHE A 98 -28.17 -20.45 -12.52
C PHE A 98 -28.75 -19.83 -11.26
N ALA A 99 -28.82 -20.60 -10.18
CA ALA A 99 -29.26 -20.14 -8.87
C ALA A 99 -28.36 -20.75 -7.79
N GLY A 100 -28.32 -20.11 -6.63
CA GLY A 100 -27.47 -20.55 -5.52
C GLY A 100 -25.99 -20.52 -5.87
N SER A 101 -25.25 -21.48 -5.33
CA SER A 101 -23.79 -21.58 -5.53
C SER A 101 -23.39 -21.91 -6.98
N ASP A 102 -24.32 -22.42 -7.80
CA ASP A 102 -24.05 -22.77 -9.20
C ASP A 102 -23.77 -21.51 -10.06
N VAL A 103 -24.15 -20.31 -9.60
CA VAL A 103 -23.80 -19.03 -10.26
C VAL A 103 -22.28 -18.85 -10.38
N TYR A 104 -21.50 -19.41 -9.46
CA TYR A 104 -20.04 -19.31 -9.47
C TYR A 104 -19.36 -20.31 -10.44
N ALA A 105 -20.11 -21.23 -11.05
CA ALA A 105 -19.57 -22.20 -11.98
C ALA A 105 -19.19 -21.58 -13.34
N ASP A 106 -19.79 -20.44 -13.69
CA ASP A 106 -19.56 -19.74 -14.95
C ASP A 106 -19.24 -18.26 -14.73
N THR A 107 -18.21 -17.77 -15.41
CA THR A 107 -17.74 -16.37 -15.28
C THR A 107 -18.78 -15.37 -15.80
N THR A 108 -19.54 -15.73 -16.84
CA THR A 108 -20.60 -14.86 -17.39
C THR A 108 -21.79 -14.78 -16.43
N ALA A 109 -22.17 -15.92 -15.82
CA ALA A 109 -23.17 -16.00 -14.77
C ALA A 109 -22.77 -15.12 -13.58
N ARG A 110 -21.53 -15.26 -13.09
CA ARG A 110 -21.00 -14.40 -12.02
C ARG A 110 -21.10 -12.91 -12.33
N GLY A 111 -20.93 -12.52 -13.60
CA GLY A 111 -21.10 -11.13 -14.06
C GLY A 111 -22.54 -10.61 -14.08
N HIS A 112 -23.55 -11.50 -14.12
CA HIS A 112 -24.99 -11.17 -14.14
C HIS A 112 -25.71 -11.55 -12.84
N MET A 113 -24.94 -11.80 -11.78
CA MET A 113 -25.46 -12.22 -10.49
C MET A 113 -26.34 -11.13 -9.86
N ARG A 114 -27.53 -11.51 -9.39
CA ARG A 114 -28.48 -10.67 -8.65
C ARG A 114 -28.92 -11.40 -7.37
N ASN A 115 -29.21 -10.66 -6.31
CA ASN A 115 -29.68 -11.20 -5.03
C ASN A 115 -31.21 -11.05 -4.88
N ALA A 116 -31.85 -11.96 -4.14
CA ALA A 116 -33.27 -11.90 -3.79
C ALA A 116 -33.58 -10.78 -2.78
N PHE A 117 -32.64 -10.56 -1.86
CA PHE A 117 -32.75 -9.58 -0.79
C PHE A 117 -32.19 -8.22 -1.23
N GLU A 118 -32.79 -7.16 -0.70
CA GLU A 118 -32.25 -5.82 -0.85
C GLU A 118 -30.90 -5.69 -0.11
N ALA A 119 -29.93 -5.01 -0.72
CA ALA A 119 -28.62 -4.80 -0.12
C ALA A 119 -28.74 -4.06 1.22
N GLY A 120 -28.18 -4.65 2.28
CA GLY A 120 -28.25 -4.09 3.64
C GLY A 120 -29.59 -4.30 4.36
N SER A 121 -30.52 -5.08 3.79
CA SER A 121 -31.81 -5.38 4.39
C SER A 121 -32.07 -6.90 4.45
N GLY A 122 -32.90 -7.31 5.41
CA GLY A 122 -33.42 -8.68 5.51
C GLY A 122 -34.74 -8.88 4.75
N VAL A 123 -35.15 -7.91 3.95
CA VAL A 123 -36.43 -7.92 3.22
C VAL A 123 -36.21 -8.34 1.78
N ILE A 124 -37.07 -9.23 1.29
CA ILE A 124 -37.09 -9.68 -0.10
C ILE A 124 -37.76 -8.60 -0.94
N CYS A 125 -37.05 -8.15 -1.98
CA CYS A 125 -37.54 -7.17 -2.94
C CYS A 125 -37.49 -7.68 -4.39
N ASN A 126 -36.72 -8.74 -4.64
CA ASN A 126 -36.49 -9.26 -5.99
C ASN A 126 -37.11 -10.65 -6.14
N TRP A 127 -38.41 -10.65 -6.41
CA TRP A 127 -39.25 -11.86 -6.46
C TRP A 127 -38.87 -12.81 -7.59
N ASP A 128 -38.46 -12.29 -8.75
CA ASP A 128 -37.90 -13.11 -9.83
C ASP A 128 -36.71 -13.94 -9.32
N VAL A 129 -35.82 -13.34 -8.53
CA VAL A 129 -34.67 -14.09 -8.00
C VAL A 129 -35.10 -15.10 -6.95
N MET A 130 -36.03 -14.71 -6.07
CA MET A 130 -36.55 -15.60 -5.03
C MET A 130 -37.24 -16.83 -5.61
N GLU A 131 -38.00 -16.67 -6.70
CA GLU A 131 -38.62 -17.78 -7.44
C GLU A 131 -37.56 -18.76 -7.96
N TYR A 132 -36.49 -18.28 -8.62
CA TYR A 132 -35.41 -19.18 -9.08
C TYR A 132 -34.66 -19.86 -7.91
N VAL A 133 -34.54 -19.19 -6.76
CA VAL A 133 -33.95 -19.80 -5.56
C VAL A 133 -34.85 -20.92 -5.03
N LEU A 134 -36.17 -20.71 -4.97
CA LEU A 134 -37.13 -21.73 -4.56
C LEU A 134 -37.20 -22.89 -5.56
N ASP A 135 -37.23 -22.61 -6.86
CA ASP A 135 -37.13 -23.61 -7.93
C ASP A 135 -35.92 -24.50 -7.73
N TYR A 136 -34.75 -23.90 -7.52
CA TYR A 136 -33.52 -24.64 -7.27
C TYR A 136 -33.68 -25.56 -6.05
N LEU A 137 -34.18 -25.04 -4.94
CA LEU A 137 -34.35 -25.83 -3.72
C LEU A 137 -35.32 -26.99 -3.92
N PHE A 138 -36.49 -26.77 -4.50
CA PHE A 138 -37.49 -27.81 -4.72
C PHE A 138 -37.02 -28.88 -5.72
N LEU A 139 -36.33 -28.47 -6.80
CA LEU A 139 -35.69 -29.39 -7.74
C LEU A 139 -34.61 -30.23 -7.07
N LYS A 140 -33.75 -29.62 -6.24
CA LYS A 140 -32.66 -30.34 -5.55
C LYS A 140 -33.15 -31.20 -4.40
N LEU A 141 -34.26 -30.85 -3.74
CA LEU A 141 -34.96 -31.71 -2.79
C LEU A 141 -35.66 -32.91 -3.47
N GLY A 142 -35.71 -32.93 -4.81
CA GLY A 142 -36.27 -34.04 -5.58
C GLY A 142 -37.78 -34.20 -5.40
N ILE A 143 -38.48 -33.08 -5.26
CA ILE A 143 -39.94 -33.04 -5.13
C ILE A 143 -40.59 -33.42 -6.46
N ASP A 144 -41.52 -34.37 -6.46
CA ASP A 144 -42.18 -34.88 -7.68
C ASP A 144 -43.73 -34.92 -7.61
N GLY A 145 -44.32 -34.06 -6.78
CA GLY A 145 -45.77 -34.02 -6.58
C GLY A 145 -46.57 -33.82 -7.87
N GLN A 146 -47.86 -34.16 -7.80
CA GLN A 146 -48.73 -34.17 -8.98
C GLN A 146 -48.75 -32.80 -9.69
N ASN A 147 -48.59 -32.82 -11.02
CA ASN A 147 -48.49 -31.62 -11.86
C ASN A 147 -47.36 -30.64 -11.46
N GLY A 148 -46.32 -31.12 -10.79
CA GLY A 148 -45.20 -30.29 -10.33
C GLY A 148 -45.47 -29.51 -9.05
N ALA A 149 -46.59 -29.76 -8.37
CA ALA A 149 -46.88 -29.17 -7.07
C ALA A 149 -45.94 -29.72 -5.99
N ILE A 150 -45.66 -28.92 -4.96
CA ILE A 150 -44.78 -29.36 -3.88
C ILE A 150 -45.43 -30.31 -2.89
N ASP A 151 -46.78 -30.34 -2.85
CA ASP A 151 -47.69 -31.17 -2.05
C ASP A 151 -47.37 -31.41 -0.55
N MET A 152 -46.41 -30.66 -0.01
CA MET A 152 -45.92 -30.74 1.36
C MET A 152 -45.99 -29.37 2.04
N PRO A 153 -46.37 -29.30 3.33
CA PRO A 153 -46.37 -28.04 4.06
C PRO A 153 -44.98 -27.42 4.17
N ILE A 154 -44.94 -26.09 4.29
CA ILE A 154 -43.70 -25.33 4.48
C ILE A 154 -43.69 -24.66 5.86
N VAL A 155 -42.54 -24.70 6.53
CA VAL A 155 -42.18 -23.77 7.60
C VAL A 155 -41.06 -22.89 7.08
N MET A 156 -41.28 -21.58 7.05
CA MET A 156 -40.34 -20.62 6.49
C MET A 156 -39.97 -19.52 7.50
N THR A 157 -38.69 -19.16 7.60
CA THR A 157 -38.30 -18.01 8.43
C THR A 157 -38.56 -16.68 7.71
N GLU A 158 -38.88 -15.64 8.48
CA GLU A 158 -38.97 -14.25 8.01
C GLU A 158 -38.32 -13.29 9.01
N THR A 159 -37.98 -12.08 8.56
CA THR A 159 -37.46 -11.04 9.46
C THR A 159 -38.50 -10.59 10.48
N LEU A 160 -38.06 -10.14 11.65
CA LEU A 160 -38.93 -9.46 12.60
C LEU A 160 -39.56 -8.22 11.95
N ALA A 161 -40.85 -8.00 12.20
CA ALA A 161 -41.65 -6.92 11.61
C ALA A 161 -41.59 -6.86 10.07
N ASN A 162 -41.69 -8.03 9.42
CA ASN A 162 -41.69 -8.12 7.96
C ASN A 162 -42.85 -7.35 7.34
N LEU A 163 -42.64 -6.83 6.12
CA LEU A 163 -43.64 -6.04 5.39
C LEU A 163 -44.81 -6.92 4.94
N PRO A 164 -46.08 -6.47 5.12
CA PRO A 164 -47.25 -7.21 4.66
C PRO A 164 -47.21 -7.52 3.16
N TYR A 165 -46.70 -6.57 2.34
CA TYR A 165 -46.52 -6.78 0.91
C TYR A 165 -45.58 -7.95 0.61
N SER A 166 -44.42 -8.02 1.27
CA SER A 166 -43.47 -9.11 1.05
C SER A 166 -44.08 -10.45 1.45
N ARG A 167 -44.87 -10.48 2.52
CA ARG A 167 -45.59 -11.70 2.91
C ARG A 167 -46.65 -12.10 1.91
N LYS A 168 -47.41 -11.13 1.39
CA LYS A 168 -48.40 -11.35 0.33
C LYS A 168 -47.77 -11.98 -0.90
N SER A 169 -46.68 -11.41 -1.40
CA SER A 169 -45.97 -11.93 -2.58
C SER A 169 -45.38 -13.31 -2.35
N MET A 170 -44.81 -13.58 -1.16
CA MET A 170 -44.33 -14.92 -0.82
C MET A 170 -45.48 -15.94 -0.78
N ASN A 171 -46.60 -15.60 -0.14
CA ASN A 171 -47.78 -16.46 -0.12
C ASN A 171 -48.30 -16.76 -1.53
N GLU A 172 -48.41 -15.74 -2.38
CA GLU A 172 -48.83 -15.90 -3.78
C GLU A 172 -47.93 -16.88 -4.52
N ILE A 173 -46.60 -16.73 -4.42
CA ILE A 173 -45.64 -17.67 -5.03
C ILE A 173 -45.83 -19.10 -4.49
N LEU A 174 -45.90 -19.26 -3.16
CA LEU A 174 -46.00 -20.60 -2.56
C LEU A 174 -47.33 -21.30 -2.88
N PHE A 175 -48.45 -20.58 -2.89
CA PHE A 175 -49.77 -21.17 -3.11
C PHE A 175 -50.17 -21.30 -4.58
N GLU A 176 -49.86 -20.31 -5.41
CA GLU A 176 -50.27 -20.30 -6.82
C GLU A 176 -49.22 -20.94 -7.73
N CYS A 177 -47.92 -20.62 -7.55
CA CYS A 177 -46.88 -21.18 -8.41
C CYS A 177 -46.50 -22.61 -7.99
N TYR A 178 -46.36 -22.86 -6.69
CA TYR A 178 -45.86 -24.15 -6.18
C TYR A 178 -46.94 -25.08 -5.62
N GLY A 179 -48.18 -24.61 -5.43
CA GLY A 179 -49.28 -25.44 -4.94
C GLY A 179 -49.05 -25.99 -3.52
N ALA A 180 -48.41 -25.21 -2.64
CA ALA A 180 -48.19 -25.60 -1.25
C ALA A 180 -49.53 -25.85 -0.50
N PRO A 181 -49.70 -26.95 0.26
CA PRO A 181 -50.93 -27.16 1.04
C PRO A 181 -51.12 -26.13 2.16
N SER A 182 -50.01 -25.77 2.83
CA SER A 182 -50.00 -24.77 3.90
C SER A 182 -48.60 -24.23 4.15
N VAL A 183 -48.52 -23.03 4.71
CA VAL A 183 -47.27 -22.38 5.14
C VAL A 183 -47.40 -21.84 6.57
N ALA A 184 -46.34 -21.94 7.35
CA ALA A 184 -46.19 -21.25 8.63
C ALA A 184 -44.91 -20.41 8.61
N TYR A 185 -45.02 -19.14 8.99
CA TYR A 185 -43.86 -18.25 9.08
C TYR A 185 -43.34 -18.18 10.52
N GLY A 186 -42.08 -17.83 10.72
CA GLY A 186 -41.58 -17.50 12.05
C GLY A 186 -40.27 -16.75 12.03
N VAL A 187 -39.92 -16.11 13.14
CA VAL A 187 -38.67 -15.37 13.28
C VAL A 187 -37.55 -16.35 13.63
N ASP A 188 -36.50 -16.34 12.82
CA ASP A 188 -35.29 -17.18 12.94
C ASP A 188 -34.70 -17.19 14.37
N ALA A 189 -34.55 -16.01 14.97
CA ALA A 189 -34.01 -15.82 16.31
C ALA A 189 -34.87 -16.48 17.39
N LEU A 190 -36.20 -16.48 17.22
CA LEU A 190 -37.14 -17.09 18.16
C LEU A 190 -37.12 -18.62 18.05
N PHE A 191 -36.98 -19.16 16.84
CA PHE A 191 -36.75 -20.60 16.65
C PHE A 191 -35.45 -21.06 17.32
N SER A 192 -34.36 -20.33 17.12
CA SER A 192 -33.06 -20.62 17.75
C SER A 192 -33.16 -20.57 19.29
N TYR A 193 -33.82 -19.55 19.84
CA TYR A 193 -34.00 -19.42 21.30
C TYR A 193 -34.83 -20.56 21.89
N ALA A 194 -35.94 -20.92 21.24
CA ALA A 194 -36.80 -22.03 21.67
C ALA A 194 -36.08 -23.38 21.58
N HIS A 195 -35.29 -23.60 20.52
CA HIS A 195 -34.44 -24.80 20.36
C HIS A 195 -33.42 -24.93 21.50
N ASN A 196 -32.87 -23.81 21.94
CA ASN A 196 -31.90 -23.72 23.02
C ASN A 196 -32.54 -23.64 24.42
N GLY A 197 -33.79 -24.10 24.58
CA GLY A 197 -34.48 -24.20 25.88
C GLY A 197 -34.88 -22.86 26.50
N GLY A 198 -34.82 -21.77 25.74
CA GLY A 198 -35.20 -20.44 26.17
C GLY A 198 -36.69 -20.31 26.49
N LYS A 199 -37.03 -19.54 27.52
CA LYS A 199 -38.42 -19.22 27.90
C LYS A 199 -38.59 -17.72 28.17
N THR A 200 -37.79 -17.17 29.08
CA THR A 200 -37.86 -15.75 29.48
C THR A 200 -36.46 -15.15 29.46
N GLY A 201 -36.24 -14.15 28.61
CA GLY A 201 -34.92 -13.57 28.36
C GLY A 201 -34.91 -12.53 27.24
N LEU A 202 -33.73 -11.96 26.99
CA LEU A 202 -33.48 -11.04 25.89
C LEU A 202 -32.69 -11.77 24.80
N VAL A 203 -33.31 -11.97 23.63
CA VAL A 203 -32.66 -12.56 22.46
C VAL A 203 -31.94 -11.46 21.69
N VAL A 204 -30.61 -11.57 21.57
CA VAL A 204 -29.77 -10.71 20.74
C VAL A 204 -29.36 -11.50 19.50
N SER A 205 -30.01 -11.21 18.38
CA SER A 205 -29.76 -11.85 17.09
C SER A 205 -28.95 -10.92 16.20
N SER A 206 -27.64 -11.14 16.09
CA SER A 206 -26.79 -10.37 15.18
C SER A 206 -26.61 -11.13 13.86
N SER A 207 -27.48 -10.80 12.90
CA SER A 207 -27.61 -11.51 11.61
C SER A 207 -26.81 -10.83 10.50
N HIS A 208 -26.96 -11.32 9.27
CA HIS A 208 -26.25 -10.78 8.10
C HIS A 208 -26.69 -9.36 7.73
N SER A 209 -27.97 -9.00 7.85
CA SER A 209 -28.49 -7.69 7.42
C SER A 209 -28.65 -6.67 8.55
N SER A 210 -28.89 -7.13 9.78
CA SER A 210 -29.22 -6.29 10.94
C SER A 210 -29.11 -7.07 12.25
N THR A 211 -29.08 -6.35 13.37
CA THR A 211 -29.03 -6.91 14.72
C THR A 211 -30.33 -6.62 15.46
N HIS A 212 -31.03 -7.66 15.91
CA HIS A 212 -32.31 -7.55 16.61
C HIS A 212 -32.14 -7.87 18.10
N LEU A 213 -32.77 -7.06 18.96
CA LEU A 213 -32.89 -7.33 20.38
C LEU A 213 -34.37 -7.54 20.69
N ILE A 214 -34.73 -8.78 21.02
CA ILE A 214 -36.12 -9.24 21.15
C ILE A 214 -36.36 -9.73 22.58
N PRO A 215 -37.12 -9.00 23.41
CA PRO A 215 -37.54 -9.50 24.71
C PRO A 215 -38.56 -10.63 24.54
N VAL A 216 -38.36 -11.73 25.28
CA VAL A 216 -39.24 -12.90 25.30
C VAL A 216 -39.63 -13.19 26.75
N VAL A 217 -40.92 -13.39 27.01
CA VAL A 217 -41.48 -13.69 28.34
C VAL A 217 -42.39 -14.89 28.21
N ASP A 218 -42.14 -15.94 29.00
CA ASP A 218 -42.92 -17.17 29.03
C ASP A 218 -43.12 -17.77 27.61
N SER A 219 -42.03 -17.81 26.86
CA SER A 219 -41.94 -18.27 25.47
C SER A 219 -42.70 -17.42 24.45
N ARG A 220 -43.19 -16.23 24.84
CA ARG A 220 -43.86 -15.28 23.95
C ARG A 220 -42.97 -14.07 23.70
N ALA A 221 -42.67 -13.80 22.43
CA ALA A 221 -41.95 -12.59 22.06
C ALA A 221 -42.80 -11.33 22.34
N LEU A 222 -42.12 -10.22 22.64
CA LEU A 222 -42.73 -8.89 22.78
C LEU A 222 -42.24 -7.96 21.65
N PRO A 223 -42.73 -8.10 20.40
CA PRO A 223 -42.25 -7.33 19.26
C PRO A 223 -42.36 -5.81 19.44
N ALA A 224 -43.38 -5.34 20.16
CA ALA A 224 -43.59 -3.93 20.46
C ALA A 224 -42.45 -3.31 21.31
N GLN A 225 -41.69 -4.14 22.02
CA GLN A 225 -40.55 -3.72 22.83
C GLN A 225 -39.20 -4.10 22.21
N ALA A 226 -39.21 -4.78 21.07
CA ALA A 226 -38.01 -5.16 20.35
C ALA A 226 -37.36 -3.94 19.67
N THR A 227 -36.05 -4.02 19.45
CA THR A 227 -35.30 -2.98 18.74
C THR A 227 -34.42 -3.60 17.67
N ARG A 228 -34.29 -2.93 16.54
CA ARG A 228 -33.38 -3.30 15.45
C ARG A 228 -32.28 -2.25 15.32
N LEU A 229 -31.04 -2.69 15.47
CA LEU A 229 -29.85 -1.96 15.05
C LEU A 229 -29.58 -2.28 13.56
N ASN A 230 -29.43 -1.25 12.73
CA ASN A 230 -29.18 -1.36 11.29
C ASN A 230 -27.71 -1.66 10.98
N TRP A 231 -27.17 -2.66 11.66
CA TRP A 231 -25.82 -3.16 11.47
C TRP A 231 -25.80 -4.69 11.54
N GLY A 232 -25.12 -5.31 10.59
CA GLY A 232 -24.95 -6.76 10.49
C GLY A 232 -23.69 -7.13 9.72
N GLY A 233 -23.57 -8.41 9.37
CA GLY A 233 -22.42 -8.94 8.63
C GLY A 233 -22.18 -8.27 7.26
N SER A 234 -23.24 -7.95 6.52
CA SER A 234 -23.15 -7.31 5.20
C SER A 234 -22.58 -5.89 5.29
N GLN A 235 -23.07 -5.07 6.23
CA GLN A 235 -22.53 -3.73 6.48
C GLN A 235 -21.09 -3.79 7.01
N SER A 236 -20.77 -4.78 7.83
CA SER A 236 -19.40 -5.01 8.31
C SER A 236 -18.42 -5.28 7.15
N ALA A 237 -18.81 -6.16 6.20
CA ALA A 237 -18.02 -6.44 5.01
C ALA A 237 -17.89 -5.22 4.10
N GLU A 238 -18.97 -4.46 3.89
CA GLU A 238 -18.94 -3.23 3.10
C GLU A 238 -18.06 -2.15 3.75
N TYR A 239 -18.13 -2.00 5.08
CA TYR A 239 -17.30 -1.07 5.83
C TYR A 239 -15.83 -1.44 5.75
N LEU A 240 -15.48 -2.72 5.94
CA LEU A 240 -14.10 -3.19 5.73
C LEU A 240 -13.62 -2.88 4.31
N LEU A 241 -14.45 -3.15 3.29
CA LEU A 241 -14.11 -2.88 1.91
C LEU A 241 -13.84 -1.38 1.65
N LYS A 242 -14.63 -0.49 2.27
CA LYS A 242 -14.40 0.97 2.22
C LYS A 242 -13.07 1.33 2.90
N LEU A 243 -12.79 0.78 4.08
CA LEU A 243 -11.53 1.03 4.81
C LEU A 243 -10.31 0.55 4.01
N ILE A 244 -10.36 -0.66 3.44
CA ILE A 244 -9.26 -1.21 2.62
C ILE A 244 -9.02 -0.34 1.39
N ARG A 245 -10.07 0.13 0.71
CA ARG A 245 -9.93 1.02 -0.46
C ARG A 245 -9.31 2.36 -0.12
N LEU A 246 -9.63 2.90 1.06
CA LEU A 246 -9.00 4.13 1.55
C LEU A 246 -7.54 3.91 1.96
N LYS A 247 -7.24 2.76 2.57
CA LYS A 247 -5.90 2.37 3.00
C LYS A 247 -4.98 2.08 1.81
N TYR A 248 -5.50 1.46 0.76
CA TYR A 248 -4.74 1.05 -0.43
C TYR A 248 -5.39 1.58 -1.74
N PRO A 249 -5.30 2.88 -2.01
CA PRO A 249 -5.93 3.48 -3.20
C PRO A 249 -5.34 2.98 -4.52
N GLY A 250 -4.07 2.55 -4.53
CA GLY A 250 -3.37 2.02 -5.70
C GLY A 250 -3.37 0.50 -5.82
N PHE A 251 -4.17 -0.22 -5.03
CA PHE A 251 -4.18 -1.69 -5.05
C PHE A 251 -4.70 -2.23 -6.39
N THR A 252 -3.93 -3.09 -7.04
CA THR A 252 -4.22 -3.65 -8.37
C THR A 252 -5.21 -4.81 -8.33
N GLY A 253 -5.30 -5.51 -7.19
CA GLY A 253 -6.20 -6.64 -7.01
C GLY A 253 -7.68 -6.24 -6.98
N ARG A 254 -8.55 -7.11 -7.53
CA ARG A 254 -10.00 -6.88 -7.49
C ARG A 254 -10.54 -7.13 -6.09
N LEU A 255 -10.84 -6.06 -5.37
CA LEU A 255 -11.50 -6.09 -4.06
C LEU A 255 -13.03 -6.22 -4.21
N ASN A 256 -13.62 -7.26 -3.61
CA ASN A 256 -15.07 -7.48 -3.64
C ASN A 256 -15.66 -7.80 -2.25
N ALA A 257 -16.99 -7.73 -2.15
CA ALA A 257 -17.70 -7.89 -0.89
C ALA A 257 -17.60 -9.31 -0.31
N SER A 258 -17.58 -10.35 -1.14
CA SER A 258 -17.44 -11.73 -0.67
C SER A 258 -16.08 -11.97 -0.03
N GLN A 259 -15.01 -11.41 -0.61
CA GLN A 259 -13.67 -11.46 -0.01
C GLN A 259 -13.63 -10.73 1.33
N ALA A 260 -14.21 -9.53 1.39
CA ALA A 260 -14.30 -8.77 2.63
C ALA A 260 -15.10 -9.51 3.71
N GLU A 261 -16.19 -10.20 3.34
CA GLU A 261 -16.97 -11.00 4.28
C GLU A 261 -16.14 -12.14 4.90
N HIS A 262 -15.32 -12.83 4.10
CA HIS A 262 -14.39 -13.84 4.62
C HIS A 262 -13.31 -13.24 5.52
N MET A 263 -12.75 -12.07 5.15
CA MET A 263 -11.78 -11.36 5.98
C MET A 263 -12.38 -10.97 7.33
N VAL A 264 -13.62 -10.45 7.34
CA VAL A 264 -14.35 -10.12 8.57
C VAL A 264 -14.51 -11.38 9.42
N ARG A 265 -15.05 -12.46 8.83
CA ARG A 265 -15.35 -13.71 9.54
C ARG A 265 -14.11 -14.36 10.17
N ASP A 266 -12.99 -14.40 9.44
CA ASP A 266 -11.83 -15.19 9.82
C ASP A 266 -10.78 -14.39 10.61
N HIS A 267 -10.78 -13.04 10.51
CA HIS A 267 -9.69 -12.22 11.02
C HIS A 267 -10.13 -11.07 11.95
N CYS A 268 -11.42 -10.79 12.09
CA CYS A 268 -11.92 -9.78 13.03
C CYS A 268 -12.31 -10.38 14.39
N PHE A 269 -12.24 -9.57 15.44
CA PHE A 269 -12.59 -9.95 16.80
C PHE A 269 -13.09 -8.73 17.59
N VAL A 270 -13.87 -8.96 18.65
CA VAL A 270 -14.35 -7.89 19.52
C VAL A 270 -13.32 -7.64 20.61
N ALA A 271 -12.77 -6.42 20.63
CA ALA A 271 -11.89 -5.94 21.67
C ALA A 271 -12.60 -5.96 23.04
N GLN A 272 -11.89 -6.33 24.09
CA GLN A 272 -12.42 -6.21 25.44
C GLN A 272 -12.36 -4.75 25.89
N ASP A 273 -11.20 -4.12 25.81
CA ASP A 273 -11.09 -2.68 26.07
C ASP A 273 -10.74 -1.99 24.75
N TYR A 274 -11.76 -1.51 24.04
CA TYR A 274 -11.56 -0.94 22.71
C TYR A 274 -10.60 0.25 22.72
N VAL A 275 -10.73 1.15 23.69
CA VAL A 275 -9.92 2.39 23.76
C VAL A 275 -8.46 2.04 24.03
N LYS A 276 -8.20 1.08 24.92
CA LYS A 276 -6.85 0.61 25.19
C LYS A 276 -6.27 -0.15 23.99
N GLU A 277 -6.99 -1.15 23.48
CA GLU A 277 -6.50 -2.03 22.42
C GLU A 277 -6.26 -1.27 21.11
N VAL A 278 -7.10 -0.29 20.75
CA VAL A 278 -6.88 0.53 19.55
C VAL A 278 -5.67 1.46 19.70
N GLY A 279 -5.37 1.92 20.92
CA GLY A 279 -4.19 2.72 21.21
C GLY A 279 -2.88 1.92 21.06
N GLU A 280 -2.93 0.64 21.39
CA GLU A 280 -1.76 -0.25 21.39
C GLU A 280 -1.59 -1.02 20.08
N VAL A 281 -2.64 -1.18 19.24
CA VAL A 281 -2.66 -2.14 18.10
C VAL A 281 -1.53 -1.97 17.08
N LEU A 282 -1.00 -0.76 16.91
CA LEU A 282 0.10 -0.45 16.00
C LEU A 282 1.45 -0.29 16.70
N ASP A 283 1.53 -0.56 18.00
CA ASP A 283 2.81 -0.56 18.72
C ASP A 283 3.73 -1.60 18.09
N TRP A 284 4.99 -1.24 17.86
CA TRP A 284 5.93 -2.14 17.19
C TRP A 284 6.14 -3.46 17.92
N THR A 285 6.06 -3.45 19.26
CA THR A 285 6.25 -4.64 20.10
C THR A 285 5.05 -5.57 19.99
N GLY A 286 5.18 -6.70 19.31
CA GLY A 286 4.10 -7.67 19.12
C GLY A 286 3.18 -7.34 17.94
N LEU A 287 3.55 -6.40 17.07
CA LEU A 287 2.78 -6.10 15.86
C LEU A 287 2.78 -7.30 14.90
N GLU A 288 3.81 -8.13 14.92
CA GLU A 288 3.96 -9.33 14.11
C GLU A 288 2.86 -10.38 14.34
N ASP A 289 2.27 -10.40 15.54
CA ASP A 289 1.16 -11.29 15.92
C ASP A 289 -0.21 -10.65 15.65
N ARG A 290 -0.29 -9.32 15.75
CA ARG A 290 -1.52 -8.53 15.56
C ARG A 290 -1.78 -8.19 14.10
N ASP A 291 -0.74 -8.11 13.28
CA ASP A 291 -0.86 -7.87 11.86
C ASP A 291 -1.25 -9.15 11.11
N VAL A 292 -2.28 -9.07 10.27
CA VAL A 292 -2.73 -10.17 9.41
C VAL A 292 -2.51 -9.82 7.97
N VAL A 293 -1.70 -10.62 7.28
CA VAL A 293 -1.36 -10.41 5.88
C VAL A 293 -2.25 -11.27 4.99
N ILE A 294 -3.05 -10.64 4.13
CA ILE A 294 -3.86 -11.30 3.10
C ILE A 294 -3.16 -11.22 1.75
N GLN A 295 -2.85 -12.38 1.15
CA GLN A 295 -2.22 -12.46 -0.16
C GLN A 295 -3.27 -12.58 -1.27
N TYR A 296 -3.23 -11.64 -2.20
CA TYR A 296 -3.93 -11.75 -3.48
C TYR A 296 -3.07 -12.47 -4.53
N PRO A 297 -3.71 -13.07 -5.56
CA PRO A 297 -2.99 -13.60 -6.72
C PRO A 297 -2.10 -12.52 -7.36
N TYR A 298 -0.89 -12.90 -7.75
CA TYR A 298 0.07 -12.04 -8.42
C TYR A 298 0.79 -12.85 -9.51
N THR A 299 1.40 -12.14 -10.46
CA THR A 299 2.27 -12.73 -11.49
C THR A 299 3.70 -12.34 -11.16
N GLU A 300 4.60 -13.31 -11.05
CA GLU A 300 6.03 -13.02 -10.87
C GLU A 300 6.59 -12.39 -12.13
N GLU A 301 7.08 -11.16 -12.02
CA GLU A 301 7.87 -10.55 -13.09
C GLU A 301 9.23 -11.25 -13.11
N ILE A 302 9.47 -12.04 -14.16
CA ILE A 302 10.78 -12.65 -14.40
C ILE A 302 11.74 -11.52 -14.81
N ILE A 303 12.35 -10.89 -13.82
CA ILE A 303 13.46 -9.98 -14.05
C ILE A 303 14.61 -10.86 -14.55
N ILE A 304 14.91 -10.80 -15.85
CA ILE A 304 16.12 -11.41 -16.42
C ILE A 304 17.31 -10.64 -15.86
N GLN A 305 17.77 -11.05 -14.68
CA GLN A 305 18.99 -10.54 -14.10
C GLN A 305 20.14 -10.98 -15.01
N LYS A 306 20.79 -10.02 -15.66
CA LYS A 306 22.09 -10.24 -16.30
C LYS A 306 23.00 -10.85 -15.25
N SER A 307 23.70 -11.93 -15.59
CA SER A 307 24.52 -12.64 -14.59
C SER A 307 25.53 -11.68 -13.95
N GLN A 308 25.96 -11.94 -12.70
CA GLN A 308 27.04 -11.14 -12.08
C GLN A 308 28.27 -11.06 -12.99
N GLU A 309 28.52 -12.09 -13.79
CA GLU A 309 29.58 -12.13 -14.78
C GLU A 309 29.33 -11.23 -16.00
N GLU A 310 28.08 -11.05 -16.43
CA GLU A 310 27.71 -10.08 -17.48
C GLU A 310 27.75 -8.64 -16.98
N LEU A 311 27.30 -8.38 -15.75
CA LEU A 311 27.41 -7.07 -15.10
C LEU A 311 28.88 -6.71 -14.84
N ALA A 312 29.68 -7.68 -14.38
CA ALA A 312 31.12 -7.54 -14.24
C ALA A 312 31.79 -7.32 -15.60
N ARG A 313 31.45 -8.08 -16.65
CA ARG A 313 31.95 -7.84 -18.02
C ARG A 313 31.52 -6.48 -18.57
N ALA A 314 30.35 -5.96 -18.22
CA ALA A 314 29.90 -4.64 -18.65
C ALA A 314 30.62 -3.52 -17.90
N ALA A 315 30.81 -3.66 -16.59
CA ALA A 315 31.61 -2.77 -15.77
C ALA A 315 33.10 -2.80 -16.18
N GLU A 316 33.63 -3.98 -16.47
CA GLU A 316 34.99 -4.21 -16.97
C GLU A 316 35.15 -3.67 -18.39
N LYS A 317 34.17 -3.84 -19.28
CA LYS A 317 34.15 -3.17 -20.60
C LYS A 317 34.09 -1.66 -20.48
N ARG A 318 33.31 -1.11 -19.54
CA ARG A 318 33.28 0.34 -19.25
C ARG A 318 34.64 0.82 -18.75
N LYS A 319 35.24 0.07 -17.82
CA LYS A 319 36.56 0.36 -17.25
C LYS A 319 37.67 0.23 -18.31
N GLU A 320 37.61 -0.78 -19.17
CA GLU A 320 38.53 -1.01 -20.29
C GLU A 320 38.34 0.06 -21.37
N SER A 321 37.10 0.46 -21.69
CA SER A 321 36.84 1.57 -22.61
C SER A 321 37.37 2.89 -22.07
N GLY A 322 37.18 3.16 -20.77
CA GLY A 322 37.74 4.33 -20.09
C GLY A 322 39.27 4.31 -20.09
N ARG A 323 39.87 3.15 -19.84
CA ARG A 323 41.32 2.96 -19.88
C ARG A 323 41.88 3.12 -21.30
N ARG A 324 41.23 2.57 -22.32
CA ARG A 324 41.60 2.77 -23.74
C ARG A 324 41.51 4.22 -24.16
N LEU A 325 40.49 4.94 -23.69
CA LEU A 325 40.35 6.39 -23.96
C LEU A 325 41.50 7.17 -23.31
N GLN A 326 41.85 6.83 -22.06
CA GLN A 326 42.98 7.42 -21.35
C GLN A 326 44.32 7.06 -22.00
N GLU A 327 44.51 5.82 -22.45
CA GLU A 327 45.71 5.34 -23.16
C GLU A 327 45.85 6.00 -24.54
N GLN A 328 44.76 6.15 -25.30
CA GLN A 328 44.76 6.91 -26.56
C GLN A 328 45.09 8.38 -26.32
N ALA A 329 44.50 8.99 -25.30
CA ALA A 329 44.80 10.37 -24.92
C ALA A 329 46.26 10.53 -24.49
N ALA A 330 46.82 9.58 -23.74
CA ALA A 330 48.23 9.56 -23.34
C ALA A 330 49.16 9.36 -24.54
N LYS A 331 48.82 8.45 -25.46
CA LYS A 331 49.58 8.20 -26.69
C LYS A 331 49.61 9.42 -27.60
N MET A 332 48.46 10.09 -27.81
CA MET A 332 48.39 11.34 -28.58
C MET A 332 49.20 12.47 -27.93
N ARG A 333 49.23 12.55 -26.59
CA ARG A 333 50.06 13.50 -25.86
C ARG A 333 51.55 13.21 -26.04
N LEU A 334 51.96 11.95 -25.93
CA LEU A 334 53.35 11.53 -26.13
C LEU A 334 53.81 11.73 -27.57
N GLU A 335 52.97 11.42 -28.56
CA GLU A 335 53.26 11.63 -29.98
C GLU A 335 53.43 13.12 -30.31
N LYS A 336 52.63 14.00 -29.69
CA LYS A 336 52.82 15.46 -29.77
C LYS A 336 54.13 15.90 -29.13
N LEU A 337 54.56 15.29 -28.02
CA LEU A 337 55.84 15.59 -27.38
C LEU A 337 57.02 15.16 -28.24
N VAL A 338 57.01 13.93 -28.77
CA VAL A 338 58.04 13.40 -29.67
C VAL A 338 58.15 14.24 -30.94
N ARG A 339 57.02 14.66 -31.52
CA ARG A 339 57.02 15.54 -32.70
C ARG A 339 57.70 16.88 -32.41
N LYS A 340 57.45 17.48 -31.24
CA LYS A 340 58.13 18.71 -30.81
C LYS A 340 59.63 18.50 -30.59
N GLU A 341 60.04 17.35 -30.07
CA GLU A 341 61.45 16.99 -29.88
C GLU A 341 62.17 16.82 -31.23
N GLN A 342 61.54 16.15 -32.19
CA GLN A 342 62.08 16.03 -33.56
C GLN A 342 62.19 17.40 -34.25
N GLU A 343 61.23 18.28 -34.04
CA GLU A 343 61.23 19.65 -34.55
C GLU A 343 62.35 20.50 -33.90
N LEU A 344 62.58 20.35 -32.60
CA LEU A 344 63.69 20.97 -31.88
C LEU A 344 65.04 20.49 -32.42
N ASP A 345 65.21 19.19 -32.63
CA ASP A 345 66.45 18.61 -33.18
C ASP A 345 66.68 19.05 -34.63
N TYR A 346 65.61 19.15 -35.43
CA TYR A 346 65.67 19.72 -36.77
C TYR A 346 66.20 21.16 -36.75
N TYR A 347 65.60 22.04 -35.94
CA TYR A 347 66.05 23.43 -35.85
C TYR A 347 67.46 23.57 -35.25
N ARG A 348 67.87 22.71 -34.32
CA ARG A 348 69.27 22.65 -33.83
C ARG A 348 70.25 22.21 -34.92
N SER A 349 69.87 21.24 -35.74
CA SER A 349 70.67 20.81 -36.89
C SER A 349 70.78 21.93 -37.94
N LEU A 350 69.69 22.67 -38.18
CA LEU A 350 69.67 23.84 -39.06
C LEU A 350 70.58 24.95 -38.52
N GLN A 351 70.55 25.21 -37.20
CA GLN A 351 71.44 26.16 -36.54
C GLN A 351 72.92 25.79 -36.72
N THR A 352 73.24 24.50 -36.62
CA THR A 352 74.61 23.99 -36.82
C THR A 352 75.05 24.11 -38.28
N ARG A 353 74.15 23.83 -39.24
CA ARG A 353 74.41 23.99 -40.68
C ARG A 353 74.62 25.46 -41.07
N LEU A 354 73.82 26.37 -40.52
CA LEU A 354 73.95 27.81 -40.74
C LEU A 354 75.30 28.35 -40.25
N ALA A 355 75.89 27.76 -39.21
CA ALA A 355 77.22 28.15 -38.72
C ALA A 355 78.38 27.79 -39.68
N THR A 356 78.16 26.88 -40.63
CA THR A 356 79.19 26.42 -41.58
C THR A 356 79.02 26.93 -43.01
N GLU A 357 77.86 27.49 -43.34
CA GLU A 357 77.49 27.88 -44.71
C GLU A 357 77.76 29.36 -45.03
N ASN A 358 77.81 29.71 -46.32
CA ASN A 358 78.02 31.10 -46.73
C ASN A 358 76.76 31.98 -46.50
N LYS A 359 76.93 33.31 -46.42
CA LYS A 359 75.82 34.25 -46.13
C LYS A 359 74.64 34.19 -47.11
N LYS A 360 74.86 33.74 -48.36
CA LYS A 360 73.81 33.66 -49.40
C LYS A 360 73.00 32.36 -49.27
N GLU A 361 73.66 31.26 -48.96
CA GLU A 361 73.06 29.96 -48.64
C GLU A 361 72.28 30.03 -47.32
N SER A 362 72.85 30.67 -46.30
CA SER A 362 72.23 30.83 -44.98
C SER A 362 70.92 31.60 -45.04
N LYS A 363 70.86 32.67 -45.84
CA LYS A 363 69.61 33.42 -46.07
C LYS A 363 68.56 32.57 -46.80
N ARG A 364 68.96 31.75 -47.78
CA ARG A 364 68.03 30.84 -48.48
C ARG A 364 67.45 29.76 -47.56
N LEU A 365 68.27 29.20 -46.67
CA LEU A 365 67.84 28.18 -45.72
C LEU A 365 66.89 28.74 -44.66
N LEU A 366 67.11 29.98 -44.21
CA LEU A 366 66.21 30.68 -43.29
C LEU A 366 64.89 31.09 -43.98
N ASP A 367 64.96 31.63 -45.20
CA ASP A 367 63.76 31.99 -45.99
C ASP A 367 62.90 30.76 -46.33
N ALA A 368 63.50 29.57 -46.50
CA ALA A 368 62.78 28.32 -46.78
C ALA A 368 61.94 27.81 -45.57
N GLU A 369 62.33 28.20 -44.36
CA GLU A 369 61.65 27.85 -43.10
C GLU A 369 60.84 29.04 -42.53
N ASP A 370 60.58 30.07 -43.35
CA ASP A 370 59.91 31.32 -42.97
C ASP A 370 60.54 32.06 -41.78
N LEU A 371 61.85 31.89 -41.56
CA LEU A 371 62.61 32.54 -40.47
C LEU A 371 63.34 33.78 -40.98
N LYS A 372 63.09 34.92 -40.33
CA LYS A 372 63.60 36.24 -40.77
C LYS A 372 65.11 36.41 -40.60
N ASP A 373 65.68 35.82 -39.56
CA ASP A 373 67.10 35.90 -39.21
C ASP A 373 67.52 34.76 -38.27
N GLU A 374 68.83 34.60 -38.05
CA GLU A 374 69.38 33.60 -37.13
C GLU A 374 68.89 33.80 -35.68
N ASN A 375 68.54 35.03 -35.30
CA ASN A 375 67.93 35.32 -34.00
C ASN A 375 66.51 34.77 -33.88
N ALA A 376 65.70 34.81 -34.95
CA ALA A 376 64.39 34.16 -34.99
C ALA A 376 64.54 32.65 -34.82
N LEU A 377 65.53 32.02 -35.48
CA LEU A 377 65.82 30.60 -35.29
C LEU A 377 66.20 30.28 -33.83
N ALA A 378 67.11 31.05 -33.23
CA ALA A 378 67.51 30.87 -31.83
C ALA A 378 66.34 31.05 -30.85
N LYS A 379 65.41 31.97 -31.16
CA LYS A 379 64.19 32.18 -30.37
C LYS A 379 63.23 31.00 -30.49
N THR A 380 63.01 30.47 -31.70
CA THR A 380 62.16 29.29 -31.94
C THR A 380 62.71 28.06 -31.21
N ILE A 381 64.03 27.84 -31.23
CA ILE A 381 64.67 26.75 -30.47
C ILE A 381 64.44 26.91 -28.96
N LYS A 382 64.56 28.13 -28.43
CA LYS A 382 64.36 28.41 -27.00
C LYS A 382 62.90 28.23 -26.57
N GLU A 383 61.94 28.63 -27.40
CA GLU A 383 60.51 28.46 -27.14
C GLU A 383 60.09 26.99 -27.20
N LEU A 384 60.59 26.23 -28.19
CA LEU A 384 60.40 24.78 -28.27
C LEU A 384 61.00 24.05 -27.06
N ASP A 385 62.23 24.40 -26.64
CA ASP A 385 62.90 23.77 -25.49
C ASP A 385 62.10 24.01 -24.18
N LEU A 386 61.58 25.22 -23.98
CA LEU A 386 60.75 25.55 -22.83
C LEU A 386 59.38 24.83 -22.86
N SER A 387 58.78 24.72 -24.05
CA SER A 387 57.52 24.00 -24.26
C SER A 387 57.66 22.51 -23.96
N ILE A 388 58.76 21.89 -24.42
CA ILE A 388 59.09 20.48 -24.16
C ILE A 388 59.35 20.26 -22.66
N ARG A 389 60.11 21.13 -21.98
CA ARG A 389 60.35 21.03 -20.53
C ARG A 389 59.06 21.10 -19.71
N LYS A 390 58.16 22.04 -20.03
CA LYS A 390 56.86 22.16 -19.35
C LYS A 390 55.97 20.94 -19.58
N SER A 391 55.95 20.41 -20.81
CA SER A 391 55.20 19.18 -21.12
C SER A 391 55.80 17.95 -20.41
N ARG A 392 57.13 17.82 -20.33
CA ARG A 392 57.80 16.74 -19.56
C ARG A 392 57.48 16.80 -18.07
N GLN A 393 57.45 18.01 -17.48
CA GLN A 393 57.12 18.22 -16.06
C GLN A 393 55.66 17.85 -15.75
N LYS A 394 54.73 18.20 -16.65
CA LYS A 394 53.30 17.95 -16.44
C LYS A 394 52.91 16.49 -16.72
N ASP A 395 53.53 15.86 -17.70
CA ASP A 395 53.00 14.60 -18.27
C ASP A 395 53.82 13.34 -17.92
N VAL A 396 55.08 13.47 -17.44
CA VAL A 396 55.98 12.31 -17.19
C VAL A 396 56.41 12.16 -15.73
N GLY A 397 55.98 13.06 -14.83
CA GLY A 397 56.29 12.95 -13.39
C GLY A 397 57.80 12.93 -13.11
N GLY A 398 58.53 13.90 -13.67
CA GLY A 398 59.95 14.08 -13.33
C GLY A 398 60.11 14.48 -11.85
N PRO A 399 61.26 14.15 -11.22
CA PRO A 399 61.49 14.38 -9.80
C PRO A 399 61.25 15.85 -9.43
N GLU A 400 60.54 16.08 -8.32
CA GLU A 400 60.47 17.39 -7.67
C GLU A 400 61.90 17.80 -7.33
N ILE A 401 62.39 18.84 -7.99
CA ILE A 401 63.62 19.50 -7.56
C ILE A 401 63.22 20.40 -6.40
N GLU A 402 63.32 19.86 -5.18
CA GLU A 402 63.51 20.65 -3.98
C GLU A 402 64.84 21.41 -4.13
N ASP A 403 64.78 22.64 -4.62
CA ASP A 403 65.86 23.60 -4.36
C ASP A 403 65.71 24.06 -2.91
N ASP A 404 66.24 23.27 -1.98
CA ASP A 404 66.76 23.78 -0.71
C ASP A 404 68.01 24.63 -1.03
N ALA A 405 67.76 25.81 -1.59
CA ALA A 405 68.76 26.86 -1.70
C ALA A 405 68.45 27.90 -0.63
N GLU A 406 69.47 28.25 0.16
CA GLU A 406 69.45 29.34 1.15
C GLU A 406 68.75 30.59 0.58
N PRO A 407 68.02 31.36 1.42
CA PRO A 407 67.25 32.51 0.96
C PRO A 407 68.11 33.39 0.05
N PRO A 408 67.75 33.57 -1.23
CA PRO A 408 68.62 34.24 -2.18
C PRO A 408 68.83 35.68 -1.73
N ASN A 409 70.09 36.10 -1.67
CA ASN A 409 70.45 37.45 -1.26
C ASN A 409 69.92 38.49 -2.27
N TYR A 410 69.08 39.41 -1.79
CA TYR A 410 68.45 40.46 -2.59
C TYR A 410 69.14 41.84 -2.49
N ASP A 411 70.30 41.96 -1.82
CA ASP A 411 70.99 43.24 -1.55
C ASP A 411 71.23 44.09 -2.81
N LEU A 412 71.38 43.45 -3.99
CA LEU A 412 71.55 44.11 -5.29
C LEU A 412 70.29 44.89 -5.77
N LEU A 413 69.12 44.65 -5.16
CA LEU A 413 67.88 45.39 -5.46
C LEU A 413 67.86 46.81 -4.87
N ASP A 414 68.61 47.04 -3.79
CA ASP A 414 68.58 48.28 -3.00
C ASP A 414 69.58 49.35 -3.49
N ILE A 415 70.47 48.98 -4.42
CA ILE A 415 71.40 49.90 -5.08
C ILE A 415 70.67 50.63 -6.22
N PRO A 416 70.65 51.98 -6.28
CA PRO A 416 70.00 52.73 -7.36
C PRO A 416 70.50 52.35 -8.76
N ASP A 417 69.60 52.39 -9.76
CA ASP A 417 69.91 51.96 -11.14
C ASP A 417 71.02 52.82 -11.81
N GLU A 418 71.34 53.99 -11.26
CA GLU A 418 72.38 54.92 -11.76
C GLU A 418 73.82 54.46 -11.46
N ASP A 419 74.00 53.58 -10.46
CA ASP A 419 75.31 53.09 -10.00
C ASP A 419 75.65 51.68 -10.52
N LEU A 420 74.84 51.14 -11.44
CA LEU A 420 74.97 49.79 -11.98
C LEU A 420 75.33 49.81 -13.47
N ASP A 421 76.25 48.94 -13.87
CA ASP A 421 76.56 48.70 -15.28
C ASP A 421 75.43 47.90 -15.98
N ASP A 422 75.46 47.83 -17.31
CA ASP A 422 74.43 47.11 -18.11
C ASP A 422 74.30 45.62 -17.72
N ALA A 423 75.35 45.03 -17.15
CA ALA A 423 75.35 43.68 -16.59
C ALA A 423 74.60 43.62 -15.25
N GLY A 424 74.85 44.57 -14.35
CA GLY A 424 74.18 44.74 -13.07
C GLY A 424 72.68 45.00 -13.20
N ILE A 425 72.27 45.81 -14.18
CA ILE A 425 70.84 46.06 -14.48
C ILE A 425 70.13 44.76 -14.94
N LYS A 426 70.80 43.92 -15.74
CA LYS A 426 70.27 42.60 -16.14
C LYS A 426 70.16 41.64 -14.97
N GLN A 427 71.15 41.60 -14.08
CA GLN A 427 71.13 40.79 -12.86
C GLN A 427 70.01 41.24 -11.91
N LYS A 428 69.80 42.56 -11.77
CA LYS A 428 68.70 43.15 -10.99
C LYS A 428 67.32 42.78 -11.55
N ARG A 429 67.16 42.74 -12.88
CA ARG A 429 65.91 42.23 -13.52
C ARG A 429 65.68 40.74 -13.26
N HIS A 430 66.73 39.93 -13.30
CA HIS A 430 66.62 38.49 -13.01
C HIS A 430 66.27 38.24 -11.54
N LEU A 431 66.89 38.97 -10.60
CA LEU A 431 66.59 38.92 -9.17
C LEU A 431 65.16 39.40 -8.86
N ARG A 432 64.66 40.44 -9.56
CA ARG A 432 63.24 40.87 -9.48
C ARG A 432 62.27 39.75 -9.88
N LEU A 433 62.58 38.99 -10.93
CA LEU A 433 61.72 37.91 -11.41
C LEU A 433 61.72 36.70 -10.45
N MET A 434 62.89 36.34 -9.91
CA MET A 434 63.02 35.28 -8.89
C MET A 434 62.32 35.65 -7.59
N LYS A 435 62.45 36.91 -7.14
CA LYS A 435 61.72 37.46 -5.99
C LYS A 435 60.20 37.36 -6.19
N SER A 436 59.69 37.75 -7.36
CA SER A 436 58.26 37.65 -7.70
C SER A 436 57.70 36.21 -7.64
N ASN A 437 58.44 35.22 -8.13
CA ASN A 437 58.02 33.82 -8.09
C ASN A 437 58.06 33.23 -6.67
N HIS A 438 59.09 33.58 -5.88
CA HIS A 438 59.18 33.18 -4.47
C HIS A 438 58.05 33.81 -3.64
N GLU A 439 57.78 35.10 -3.86
CA GLU A 439 56.65 35.82 -3.24
C GLU A 439 55.28 35.29 -3.67
N ALA A 440 55.13 34.76 -4.89
CA ALA A 440 53.88 34.15 -5.34
C ALA A 440 53.61 32.80 -4.64
N ARG A 441 54.64 31.95 -4.47
CA ARG A 441 54.52 30.68 -3.71
C ARG A 441 54.31 30.94 -2.23
N ALA A 442 55.00 31.92 -1.65
CA ALA A 442 54.80 32.34 -0.28
C ALA A 442 53.37 32.88 -0.08
N ARG A 443 52.81 33.63 -1.03
CA ARG A 443 51.41 34.07 -1.02
C ARG A 443 50.41 32.93 -1.06
N ALA A 444 50.60 31.91 -1.90
CA ALA A 444 49.70 30.75 -1.95
C ALA A 444 49.74 29.91 -0.65
N LYS A 445 50.93 29.74 -0.06
CA LYS A 445 51.08 29.07 1.25
C LYS A 445 50.47 29.91 2.38
N ALA A 446 50.62 31.24 2.32
CA ALA A 446 50.00 32.16 3.25
C ALA A 446 48.47 32.16 3.10
N GLU A 447 47.92 32.13 1.88
CA GLU A 447 46.48 32.08 1.61
C GLU A 447 45.85 30.80 2.17
N LYS A 448 46.51 29.64 2.00
CA LYS A 448 46.09 28.38 2.61
C LYS A 448 46.17 28.40 4.14
N ALA A 449 47.20 29.02 4.69
CA ALA A 449 47.33 29.20 6.14
C ALA A 449 46.28 30.18 6.69
N VAL A 450 45.92 31.22 5.93
CA VAL A 450 44.87 32.19 6.27
C VAL A 450 43.49 31.54 6.24
N GLU A 451 43.18 30.70 5.24
CA GLU A 451 41.89 29.99 5.23
C GLU A 451 41.81 28.98 6.39
N ALA A 452 42.89 28.25 6.69
CA ALA A 452 42.95 27.37 7.85
C ALA A 452 42.78 28.14 9.18
N ALA A 453 43.41 29.31 9.31
CA ALA A 453 43.24 30.18 10.46
C ALA A 453 41.81 30.75 10.55
N ARG A 454 41.18 31.07 9.41
CA ARG A 454 39.79 31.53 9.35
C ARG A 454 38.82 30.46 9.83
N VAL A 455 38.99 29.22 9.39
CA VAL A 455 38.19 28.08 9.84
C VAL A 455 38.37 27.84 11.34
N ALA A 456 39.61 27.91 11.84
CA ALA A 456 39.90 27.77 13.27
C ALA A 456 39.27 28.89 14.12
N GLU A 457 39.27 30.13 13.62
CA GLU A 457 38.65 31.28 14.30
C GLU A 457 37.12 31.16 14.32
N ILE A 458 36.49 30.72 13.22
CA ILE A 458 35.05 30.46 13.16
C ILE A 458 34.66 29.38 14.19
N ALA A 459 35.44 28.30 14.28
CA ALA A 459 35.21 27.24 15.26
C ALA A 459 35.36 27.75 16.71
N ARG A 460 36.32 28.64 16.98
CA ARG A 460 36.48 29.26 18.31
C ARG A 460 35.30 30.16 18.66
N LEU A 461 34.86 31.02 17.74
CA LEU A 461 33.72 31.91 17.95
C LEU A 461 32.40 31.13 18.12
N ASP A 462 32.22 30.03 17.39
CA ASP A 462 31.08 29.13 17.56
C ASP A 462 31.09 28.47 18.95
N HIS A 463 32.27 28.03 19.41
CA HIS A 463 32.45 27.49 20.77
C HIS A 463 32.14 28.52 21.86
N GLU A 464 32.70 29.73 21.75
CA GLU A 464 32.45 30.83 22.69
C GLU A 464 30.96 31.23 22.72
N ARG A 465 30.28 31.20 21.57
CA ARG A 465 28.85 31.52 21.47
C ARG A 465 27.97 30.41 22.07
N ARG A 466 28.32 29.14 21.87
CA ARG A 466 27.63 28.01 22.51
C ARG A 466 27.72 28.07 24.04
N GLU A 467 28.87 28.50 24.58
CA GLU A 467 29.05 28.69 26.02
C GLU A 467 28.36 29.96 26.56
N GLY A 468 28.25 31.02 25.75
CA GLY A 468 27.67 32.30 26.16
C GLY A 468 26.14 32.43 25.96
N ASP A 469 25.57 31.76 24.96
CA ASP A 469 24.15 31.81 24.58
C ASP A 469 23.74 30.49 23.88
N LEU A 470 23.48 29.47 24.70
CA LEU A 470 23.10 28.14 24.23
C LEU A 470 21.74 28.16 23.49
N GLU A 471 20.77 28.94 23.97
CA GLU A 471 19.42 28.96 23.40
C GLU A 471 19.41 29.59 22.00
N GLY A 472 20.09 30.73 21.81
CA GLY A 472 20.25 31.35 20.50
C GLY A 472 21.09 30.50 19.54
N TRP A 473 22.10 29.78 20.04
CA TRP A 473 22.88 28.84 19.24
C TRP A 473 22.04 27.64 18.76
N LEU A 474 21.20 27.07 19.64
CA LEU A 474 20.29 25.97 19.31
C LEU A 474 19.22 26.37 18.28
N GLU A 475 18.64 27.57 18.38
CA GLU A 475 17.69 28.08 17.39
C GLU A 475 18.32 28.20 15.99
N GLU A 476 19.56 28.70 15.91
CA GLU A 476 20.30 28.84 14.65
C GLU A 476 20.57 27.47 14.00
N ARG A 477 20.98 26.47 14.81
CA ARG A 477 21.18 25.09 14.35
C ARG A 477 19.86 24.46 13.89
N ARG A 478 18.77 24.59 14.65
CA ARG A 478 17.43 24.11 14.24
C ARG A 478 16.96 24.76 12.93
N ALA A 479 17.21 26.05 12.73
CA ALA A 479 16.88 26.77 11.50
C ALA A 479 17.72 26.30 10.30
N ALA A 480 19.03 26.11 10.50
CA ALA A 480 19.94 25.57 9.49
C ALA A 480 19.55 24.14 9.08
N ARG A 481 19.18 23.30 10.05
CA ARG A 481 18.60 21.96 9.81
C ARG A 481 17.37 22.03 8.92
N ALA A 482 16.40 22.87 9.29
CA ALA A 482 15.15 23.03 8.55
C ALA A 482 15.40 23.49 7.09
N ALA A 483 16.38 24.37 6.89
CA ALA A 483 16.78 24.82 5.56
C ALA A 483 17.42 23.70 4.71
N LEU A 484 18.29 22.87 5.31
CA LEU A 484 18.89 21.72 4.63
C LEU A 484 17.84 20.66 4.26
N VAL A 485 16.97 20.29 5.18
CA VAL A 485 15.86 19.33 4.93
C VAL A 485 14.94 19.85 3.82
N LYS A 486 14.65 21.15 3.79
CA LYS A 486 13.85 21.75 2.72
C LYS A 486 14.53 21.63 1.35
N LYS A 487 15.84 21.89 1.26
CA LYS A 487 16.61 21.73 0.02
C LYS A 487 16.62 20.29 -0.48
N LEU A 488 16.80 19.31 0.41
CA LEU A 488 16.76 17.88 0.07
C LEU A 488 15.38 17.49 -0.50
N LYS A 489 14.29 17.88 0.16
CA LYS A 489 12.92 17.60 -0.32
C LYS A 489 12.59 18.26 -1.67
N GLU A 490 13.02 19.49 -1.89
CA GLU A 490 12.85 20.18 -3.17
C GLU A 490 13.60 19.45 -4.30
N ARG A 491 14.81 18.96 -4.01
CA ARG A 491 15.61 18.19 -4.96
C ARG A 491 15.00 16.82 -5.27
N GLU A 492 14.55 16.06 -4.27
CA GLU A 492 13.84 14.79 -4.46
C GLU A 492 12.60 14.97 -5.34
N ARG A 493 11.84 16.04 -5.10
CA ARG A 493 10.67 16.39 -5.92
C ARG A 493 11.06 16.68 -7.37
N LEU A 494 12.12 17.45 -7.60
CA LEU A 494 12.63 17.73 -8.94
C LEU A 494 13.09 16.44 -9.65
N LYS A 495 13.73 15.52 -8.91
CA LYS A 495 14.18 14.21 -9.40
C LYS A 495 13.01 13.32 -9.81
N ALA A 496 11.95 13.25 -9.00
CA ALA A 496 10.73 12.52 -9.33
C ALA A 496 10.01 13.11 -10.56
N ASP A 497 10.01 14.44 -10.71
CA ASP A 497 9.40 15.14 -11.83
C ASP A 497 10.18 14.99 -13.16
N LEU A 498 11.48 14.67 -13.13
CA LEU A 498 12.29 14.46 -14.35
C LEU A 498 11.84 13.25 -15.19
N GLY A 499 11.15 12.28 -14.58
CA GLY A 499 10.56 11.13 -15.30
C GLY A 499 9.36 11.50 -16.18
N ASN A 500 8.75 12.67 -15.96
CA ASN A 500 7.60 13.15 -16.72
C ASN A 500 8.03 14.20 -17.76
N ARG A 501 7.94 13.84 -19.05
CA ARG A 501 8.37 14.67 -20.20
C ARG A 501 7.69 16.04 -20.30
N LYS A 502 6.58 16.26 -19.59
CA LYS A 502 5.84 17.54 -19.55
C LYS A 502 6.13 18.39 -18.29
N SER A 503 6.93 17.89 -17.34
CA SER A 503 7.16 18.58 -16.07
C SER A 503 8.00 19.86 -16.23
N LEU A 504 7.88 20.77 -15.25
CA LEU A 504 8.67 21.99 -15.18
C LEU A 504 10.18 21.69 -15.14
N ALA A 505 10.59 20.62 -14.45
CA ALA A 505 11.99 20.18 -14.38
C ALA A 505 12.51 19.73 -15.76
N SER A 506 11.71 18.97 -16.53
CA SER A 506 12.06 18.59 -17.90
C SER A 506 12.10 19.81 -18.83
N GLN A 507 11.25 20.82 -18.61
CA GLN A 507 11.25 22.07 -19.38
C GLN A 507 12.43 22.98 -19.04
N ILE A 508 12.85 23.04 -17.77
CA ILE A 508 14.05 23.77 -17.33
C ILE A 508 15.30 23.12 -17.93
N ARG A 509 15.39 21.78 -17.89
CA ARG A 509 16.48 21.04 -18.54
C ARG A 509 16.51 21.29 -20.06
N MET A 510 15.35 21.23 -20.74
CA MET A 510 15.27 21.56 -22.16
C MET A 510 15.62 23.02 -22.47
N LYS A 511 15.24 23.96 -21.60
CA LYS A 511 15.64 25.38 -21.72
C LYS A 511 17.14 25.57 -21.52
N SER A 512 17.76 24.87 -20.57
CA SER A 512 19.21 24.89 -20.35
C SER A 512 19.95 24.36 -21.58
N ILE A 513 19.52 23.20 -22.09
CA ILE A 513 20.08 22.59 -23.31
C ILE A 513 19.93 23.53 -24.52
N ALA A 514 18.75 24.16 -24.69
CA ALA A 514 18.51 25.10 -25.78
C ALA A 514 19.36 26.37 -25.66
N ALA A 515 19.60 26.87 -24.45
CA ALA A 515 20.47 28.01 -24.18
C ALA A 515 21.94 27.70 -24.47
N LEU A 516 22.42 26.55 -24.00
CA LEU A 516 23.79 26.04 -24.26
C LEU A 516 24.06 25.81 -25.75
N ALA A 517 23.07 25.32 -26.50
CA ALA A 517 23.18 25.15 -27.95
C ALA A 517 23.19 26.50 -28.72
N SER A 518 22.63 27.57 -28.14
CA SER A 518 22.51 28.88 -28.79
C SER A 518 23.73 29.79 -28.62
N ASP A 519 24.62 29.51 -27.65
CA ASP A 519 25.75 30.37 -27.30
C ASP A 519 27.03 30.10 -28.13
N THR A 520 26.98 29.17 -29.08
CA THR A 520 28.03 28.98 -30.09
C THR A 520 27.91 30.06 -31.18
N PRO A 521 28.93 30.92 -31.42
CA PRO A 521 28.83 31.99 -32.40
C PRO A 521 28.84 31.42 -33.83
N ALA A 522 27.64 31.24 -34.40
CA ALA A 522 27.47 30.75 -35.76
C ALA A 522 28.05 31.75 -36.79
N LYS A 523 29.16 31.39 -37.45
CA LYS A 523 29.55 32.02 -38.73
C LYS A 523 28.40 31.80 -39.71
N LYS A 524 27.80 32.90 -40.20
CA LYS A 524 26.73 32.95 -41.23
C LYS A 524 26.93 31.89 -42.31
N ARG A 525 26.13 30.81 -42.29
CA ARG A 525 25.94 29.91 -43.44
C ARG A 525 24.74 30.38 -44.28
N ARG A 526 24.93 30.37 -45.60
CA ARG A 526 23.94 30.74 -46.61
C ARG A 526 22.75 29.77 -46.58
N ARG A 527 21.57 30.34 -46.78
CA ARG A 527 20.25 29.70 -46.85
C ARG A 527 20.20 28.60 -47.92
N GLY A 528 19.96 27.34 -47.51
CA GLY A 528 19.53 26.24 -48.37
C GLY A 528 20.05 24.86 -47.93
N GLY A 529 19.14 23.98 -47.47
CA GLY A 529 19.39 22.56 -47.18
C GLY A 529 19.05 22.17 -45.75
N ASP A 530 18.04 21.31 -45.59
CA ASP A 530 17.48 20.83 -44.32
C ASP A 530 18.22 19.58 -43.81
N ASP A 531 19.55 19.67 -43.70
CA ASP A 531 20.37 18.61 -43.11
C ASP A 531 20.94 19.08 -41.77
N ASP A 532 20.38 18.52 -40.70
CA ASP A 532 20.90 18.62 -39.33
C ASP A 532 22.32 18.01 -39.31
N THR A 533 23.32 18.89 -39.20
CA THR A 533 24.74 18.54 -39.19
C THR A 533 25.32 18.56 -37.76
N PHE A 534 24.46 18.54 -36.74
CA PHE A 534 24.87 18.46 -35.34
C PHE A 534 25.50 17.09 -35.05
N GLY A 535 26.78 17.09 -34.65
CA GLY A 535 27.60 15.89 -34.43
C GLY A 535 28.66 15.63 -35.52
N ALA A 536 28.78 16.49 -36.53
CA ALA A 536 29.81 16.40 -37.55
C ALA A 536 31.14 17.09 -37.15
N ASP A 537 31.10 18.04 -36.21
CA ASP A 537 32.27 18.74 -35.66
C ASP A 537 32.57 18.29 -34.21
N ASP A 538 33.86 18.21 -33.83
CA ASP A 538 34.32 17.78 -32.49
C ASP A 538 33.82 18.69 -31.34
N ASP A 539 33.40 19.93 -31.66
CA ASP A 539 32.89 20.90 -30.69
C ASP A 539 31.46 20.55 -30.20
N ASP A 540 30.66 19.83 -31.01
CA ASP A 540 29.32 19.37 -30.62
C ASP A 540 29.37 18.28 -29.53
N TRP A 541 30.49 17.56 -29.44
CA TRP A 541 30.76 16.60 -28.36
C TRP A 541 31.12 17.28 -27.02
N GLY A 542 31.44 18.58 -27.04
CA GLY A 542 31.60 19.41 -25.84
C GLY A 542 30.27 19.60 -25.10
N ILE A 543 29.18 19.78 -25.85
CA ILE A 543 27.82 19.92 -25.31
C ILE A 543 27.36 18.63 -24.64
N TYR A 544 27.64 17.46 -25.24
CA TYR A 544 27.36 16.16 -24.59
C TYR A 544 28.15 15.95 -23.30
N ARG A 545 29.40 16.42 -23.21
CA ARG A 545 30.20 16.36 -21.98
C ARG A 545 29.67 17.29 -20.90
N GLN A 546 29.24 18.50 -21.26
CA GLN A 546 28.64 19.45 -20.30
C GLN A 546 27.28 18.95 -19.79
N VAL A 547 26.42 18.43 -20.67
CA VAL A 547 25.11 17.87 -20.29
C VAL A 547 25.24 16.55 -19.51
N ALA A 548 26.30 15.77 -19.74
CA ALA A 548 26.62 14.60 -18.93
C ALA A 548 27.20 14.97 -17.56
N ASN A 549 28.08 15.98 -17.49
CA ASN A 549 28.62 16.48 -16.21
C ASN A 549 27.57 17.18 -15.34
N GLU A 550 26.54 17.82 -15.91
CA GLU A 550 25.40 18.33 -15.11
C GLU A 550 24.59 17.19 -14.45
N GLY A 551 24.65 15.98 -15.00
CA GLY A 551 24.10 14.78 -14.36
C GLY A 551 25.03 14.22 -13.27
N ASP A 552 26.35 14.27 -13.49
CA ASP A 552 27.39 13.72 -12.61
C ASP A 552 27.63 14.60 -11.36
N ASN A 553 27.68 15.93 -11.50
CA ASN A 553 27.75 16.87 -10.37
C ASN A 553 26.53 16.80 -9.44
N SER A 554 25.44 16.19 -9.90
CA SER A 554 24.23 16.09 -9.10
C SER A 554 24.40 15.08 -7.97
N GLU A 555 25.16 14.00 -8.14
CA GLU A 555 25.34 12.97 -7.10
C GLU A 555 26.27 13.48 -5.99
N ASP A 556 27.38 14.13 -6.35
CA ASP A 556 28.33 14.73 -5.40
C ASP A 556 27.66 15.80 -4.49
N GLU A 557 26.80 16.65 -5.05
CA GLU A 557 26.05 17.64 -4.26
C GLU A 557 25.01 17.01 -3.31
N GLU A 558 24.47 15.83 -3.64
CA GLU A 558 23.51 15.13 -2.77
C GLU A 558 24.23 14.51 -1.56
N GLU A 559 25.41 13.94 -1.76
CA GLU A 559 26.29 13.44 -0.70
C GLU A 559 26.78 14.56 0.23
N ASP A 560 27.11 15.73 -0.33
CA ASP A 560 27.53 16.91 0.45
C ASP A 560 26.39 17.48 1.32
N LEU A 561 25.15 17.52 0.81
CA LEU A 561 23.99 17.96 1.59
C LEU A 561 23.64 16.96 2.70
N GLY A 562 23.72 15.66 2.41
CA GLY A 562 23.47 14.59 3.38
C GLY A 562 24.50 14.57 4.51
N SER A 563 25.79 14.71 4.19
CA SER A 563 26.86 14.78 5.20
C SER A 563 26.76 16.04 6.07
N SER A 564 26.42 17.19 5.48
CA SER A 564 26.18 18.44 6.21
C SER A 564 25.00 18.33 7.19
N LEU A 565 23.92 17.66 6.78
CA LEU A 565 22.76 17.42 7.65
C LEU A 565 23.12 16.52 8.83
N LYS A 566 23.88 15.44 8.58
CA LYS A 566 24.34 14.52 9.64
C LYS A 566 25.23 15.19 10.68
N ALA A 567 26.16 16.04 10.24
CA ALA A 567 27.01 16.80 11.15
C ALA A 567 26.18 17.71 12.07
N LEU A 568 25.18 18.39 11.49
CA LEU A 568 24.33 19.31 12.22
C LEU A 568 23.34 18.60 13.17
N GLU A 569 22.85 17.42 12.78
CA GLU A 569 22.03 16.58 13.67
C GLU A 569 22.84 15.97 14.82
N ALA A 570 24.12 15.64 14.60
CA ALA A 570 25.02 15.20 15.66
C ALA A 570 25.27 16.32 16.70
N GLU A 571 25.47 17.55 16.24
CA GLU A 571 25.59 18.73 17.12
C GLU A 571 24.33 18.96 17.97
N LEU A 572 23.14 18.80 17.38
CA LEU A 572 21.87 18.90 18.10
C LEU A 572 21.68 17.75 19.10
N LEU A 573 22.01 16.51 18.74
CA LEU A 573 21.94 15.37 19.66
C LEU A 573 22.87 15.53 20.88
N GLU A 574 24.03 16.16 20.70
CA GLU A 574 25.00 16.37 21.78
C GLU A 574 24.61 17.51 22.72
N HIS A 575 23.94 18.56 22.22
CA HIS A 575 23.78 19.82 22.95
C HIS A 575 22.32 20.27 23.18
N ASP A 576 21.34 19.65 22.56
CA ASP A 576 19.91 19.96 22.70
C ASP A 576 19.17 18.83 23.46
N PRO A 577 18.80 19.03 24.74
CA PRO A 577 18.08 18.02 25.51
C PRO A 577 16.71 17.62 24.93
N ASP A 578 16.09 18.50 24.14
CA ASP A 578 14.81 18.25 23.49
C ASP A 578 14.97 17.55 22.12
N PHE A 579 16.19 17.45 21.60
CA PHE A 579 16.48 16.79 20.32
C PHE A 579 16.92 15.34 20.53
N THR A 580 16.02 14.39 20.29
CA THR A 580 16.30 12.95 20.40
C THR A 580 16.66 12.34 19.05
N GLU A 581 17.20 11.10 19.04
CA GLU A 581 17.50 10.34 17.81
C GLU A 581 16.28 10.25 16.86
N LEU A 582 15.05 10.23 17.39
CA LEU A 582 13.80 10.24 16.62
C LEU A 582 13.58 11.51 15.80
N HIS A 583 14.28 12.60 16.11
CA HIS A 583 14.18 13.87 15.39
C HIS A 583 15.14 13.95 14.20
N THR A 584 16.10 13.03 14.06
CA THR A 584 17.06 13.00 12.94
C THR A 584 16.36 12.70 11.62
N HIS A 585 16.91 13.18 10.51
CA HIS A 585 16.37 12.97 9.18
C HIS A 585 16.45 11.50 8.79
N ASP A 586 17.52 10.81 9.18
CA ASP A 586 17.69 9.37 8.98
C ASP A 586 16.61 8.58 9.75
N ALA A 587 16.33 8.92 11.02
CA ALA A 587 15.24 8.26 11.76
C ALA A 587 13.85 8.62 11.23
N GLN A 588 13.63 9.84 10.71
CA GLN A 588 12.35 10.27 10.12
C GLN A 588 12.12 9.69 8.72
N SER A 589 13.19 9.31 8.01
CA SER A 589 13.15 8.62 6.72
C SER A 589 13.18 7.10 6.85
N ASP A 590 13.57 6.58 8.02
CA ASP A 590 13.49 5.17 8.34
C ASP A 590 12.03 4.71 8.44
N TRP A 591 11.70 3.69 7.65
CA TRP A 591 10.40 3.04 7.66
C TRP A 591 10.08 2.44 9.04
N SER A 592 11.11 2.08 9.82
CA SER A 592 10.96 1.44 11.14
C SER A 592 10.40 2.38 12.22
N THR A 593 10.42 3.70 12.03
CA THR A 593 9.80 4.65 12.97
C THR A 593 8.42 5.09 12.49
N SER A 594 8.08 4.83 11.24
CA SER A 594 6.86 5.31 10.59
C SER A 594 5.63 4.50 11.00
N LEU A 595 4.70 5.14 11.71
CA LEU A 595 3.39 4.56 12.01
C LEU A 595 2.61 4.24 10.73
N ILE A 596 2.78 5.03 9.66
CA ILE A 596 2.14 4.77 8.37
C ILE A 596 2.70 3.50 7.74
N HIS A 597 4.01 3.23 7.89
CA HIS A 597 4.59 1.97 7.47
C HIS A 597 4.00 0.81 8.27
N ALA A 598 4.02 0.89 9.60
CA ALA A 598 3.40 -0.12 10.47
C ALA A 598 1.94 -0.39 10.11
N PHE A 599 1.17 0.67 9.84
CA PHE A 599 -0.22 0.58 9.43
C PHE A 599 -0.41 -0.08 8.06
N LEU A 600 0.41 0.25 7.06
CA LEU A 600 0.24 -0.22 5.68
C LEU A 600 0.93 -1.57 5.38
N ARG A 601 2.04 -1.86 6.07
CA ARG A 601 3.02 -2.91 5.74
C ARG A 601 3.40 -3.79 6.95
N GLY A 602 2.90 -3.47 8.14
CA GLY A 602 3.24 -4.20 9.36
C GLY A 602 4.68 -3.94 9.83
N PRO A 603 5.27 -4.85 10.63
CA PRO A 603 6.55 -4.62 11.29
C PRO A 603 7.77 -4.91 10.41
N ARG A 604 7.56 -5.31 9.14
CA ARG A 604 8.61 -5.81 8.25
C ARG A 604 8.97 -4.77 7.19
N ALA A 605 10.19 -4.83 6.68
CA ALA A 605 10.59 -4.05 5.52
C ALA A 605 9.68 -4.37 4.31
N PHE A 606 9.50 -3.40 3.42
CA PHE A 606 8.66 -3.53 2.23
C PHE A 606 9.49 -3.34 0.97
N ASP A 607 9.45 -4.31 0.06
CA ASP A 607 10.04 -4.23 -1.27
C ASP A 607 8.99 -3.80 -2.29
N ALA A 608 9.07 -2.54 -2.72
CA ALA A 608 8.17 -1.99 -3.74
C ALA A 608 8.32 -2.65 -5.12
N GLY A 609 9.45 -3.31 -5.39
CA GLY A 609 9.69 -4.06 -6.63
C GLY A 609 9.12 -5.49 -6.59
N SER A 610 8.73 -5.99 -5.42
CA SER A 610 8.19 -7.34 -5.26
C SER A 610 6.71 -7.37 -5.65
N ALA A 611 6.41 -8.01 -6.79
CA ALA A 611 5.03 -8.26 -7.21
C ALA A 611 4.21 -8.98 -6.13
N LYS A 612 4.85 -9.86 -5.35
CA LYS A 612 4.21 -10.58 -4.25
C LYS A 612 3.72 -9.63 -3.16
N GLU A 613 4.60 -8.73 -2.69
CA GLU A 613 4.30 -7.79 -1.61
C GLU A 613 3.36 -6.66 -2.05
N ALA A 614 3.43 -6.24 -3.32
CA ALA A 614 2.48 -5.29 -3.90
C ALA A 614 1.02 -5.81 -3.88
N HIS A 615 0.83 -7.13 -3.88
CA HIS A 615 -0.48 -7.79 -3.83
C HIS A 615 -0.85 -8.30 -2.42
N GLN A 616 -0.25 -7.73 -1.37
CA GLN A 616 -0.60 -8.02 0.02
C GLN A 616 -1.43 -6.89 0.64
N LEU A 617 -2.41 -7.28 1.45
CA LEU A 617 -3.17 -6.38 2.32
C LEU A 617 -2.83 -6.69 3.78
N HIS A 618 -2.54 -5.65 4.56
CA HIS A 618 -2.30 -5.77 6.00
C HIS A 618 -3.55 -5.32 6.75
N LEU A 619 -4.12 -6.24 7.54
CA LEU A 619 -5.26 -5.98 8.42
C LEU A 619 -4.75 -5.87 9.86
N ASN A 620 -4.94 -4.71 10.47
CA ASN A 620 -4.51 -4.42 11.83
C ASN A 620 -5.65 -3.76 12.61
N VAL A 621 -5.80 -2.43 12.53
CA VAL A 621 -6.86 -1.67 13.20
C VAL A 621 -8.24 -2.14 12.76
N GLU A 622 -8.39 -2.53 11.49
CA GLU A 622 -9.67 -2.96 10.92
C GLU A 622 -10.25 -4.18 11.63
N ARG A 623 -9.38 -5.05 12.16
CA ARG A 623 -9.75 -6.31 12.82
C ARG A 623 -10.62 -6.11 14.06
N LEU A 624 -10.36 -5.03 14.81
CA LEU A 624 -11.11 -4.66 16.01
C LEU A 624 -12.10 -3.51 15.75
N ARG A 625 -11.80 -2.62 14.77
CA ARG A 625 -12.66 -1.48 14.43
C ARG A 625 -13.97 -1.86 13.74
N VAL A 626 -13.94 -2.82 12.81
CA VAL A 626 -15.15 -3.26 12.09
C VAL A 626 -16.20 -3.87 13.02
N PRO A 627 -15.85 -4.84 13.90
CA PRO A 627 -16.83 -5.41 14.82
C PRO A 627 -17.22 -4.47 15.97
N GLU A 628 -16.44 -3.44 16.30
CA GLU A 628 -16.80 -2.47 17.35
C GLU A 628 -18.07 -1.67 17.02
N VAL A 629 -18.40 -1.50 15.73
CA VAL A 629 -19.55 -0.69 15.30
C VAL A 629 -20.88 -1.17 15.91
N VAL A 630 -21.01 -2.45 16.25
CA VAL A 630 -22.21 -2.96 16.94
C VAL A 630 -22.36 -2.42 18.37
N PHE A 631 -21.24 -2.10 19.03
CA PHE A 631 -21.18 -1.47 20.36
C PHE A 631 -21.17 0.06 20.26
N GLN A 632 -20.48 0.61 19.25
CA GLN A 632 -20.36 2.05 19.01
C GLN A 632 -20.68 2.40 17.54
N PRO A 633 -21.98 2.51 17.18
CA PRO A 633 -22.41 2.74 15.80
C PRO A 633 -21.86 4.03 15.16
N SER A 634 -21.54 5.04 15.97
CA SER A 634 -20.97 6.31 15.53
C SER A 634 -19.61 6.15 14.80
N ILE A 635 -18.86 5.07 15.03
CA ILE A 635 -17.60 4.77 14.32
C ILE A 635 -17.81 4.69 12.80
N ALA A 636 -18.98 4.20 12.38
CA ALA A 636 -19.38 4.11 10.98
C ALA A 636 -20.32 5.25 10.54
N GLY A 637 -20.57 6.23 11.41
CA GLY A 637 -21.51 7.33 11.16
C GLY A 637 -22.97 6.91 11.20
N LEU A 638 -23.31 5.85 11.93
CA LEU A 638 -24.70 5.40 12.11
C LEU A 638 -25.32 6.09 13.33
N ASP A 639 -26.36 6.90 13.10
CA ASP A 639 -27.11 7.62 14.13
C ASP A 639 -28.10 6.68 14.88
N GLN A 640 -27.57 5.63 15.51
CA GLN A 640 -28.33 4.70 16.34
C GLN A 640 -27.56 4.36 17.61
N ALA A 641 -28.27 3.93 18.65
CA ALA A 641 -27.68 3.43 19.89
C ALA A 641 -26.95 2.09 19.66
N GLY A 642 -25.90 1.84 20.45
CA GLY A 642 -25.19 0.56 20.46
C GLY A 642 -25.99 -0.54 21.16
N ILE A 643 -25.60 -1.81 20.96
CA ILE A 643 -26.34 -2.95 21.53
C ILE A 643 -26.43 -2.94 23.06
N VAL A 644 -25.42 -2.38 23.75
CA VAL A 644 -25.40 -2.29 25.22
C VAL A 644 -26.47 -1.33 25.71
N GLU A 645 -26.56 -0.15 25.10
CA GLU A 645 -27.56 0.87 25.42
C GLU A 645 -28.97 0.37 25.11
N ILE A 646 -29.17 -0.26 23.95
CA ILE A 646 -30.46 -0.84 23.57
C ILE A 646 -30.87 -1.95 24.55
N ALA A 647 -29.95 -2.85 24.90
CA ALA A 647 -30.23 -3.92 25.86
C ALA A 647 -30.56 -3.37 27.25
N ALA A 648 -29.80 -2.38 27.73
CA ALA A 648 -30.05 -1.73 29.01
C ALA A 648 -31.40 -1.01 29.03
N ASP A 649 -31.76 -0.29 27.97
CA ASP A 649 -33.06 0.37 27.81
C ASP A 649 -34.22 -0.63 27.89
N ILE A 650 -34.14 -1.75 27.14
CA ILE A 650 -35.16 -2.81 27.17
C ILE A 650 -35.29 -3.41 28.58
N LEU A 651 -34.16 -3.77 29.20
CA LEU A 651 -34.15 -4.43 30.50
C LEU A 651 -34.65 -3.49 31.61
N MET A 652 -34.20 -2.24 31.63
CA MET A 652 -34.41 -1.30 32.73
C MET A 652 -35.67 -0.45 32.59
N GLN A 653 -35.91 0.11 31.41
CA GLN A 653 -36.94 1.14 31.22
C GLN A 653 -38.22 0.55 30.63
N ARG A 654 -38.12 -0.11 29.48
CA ARG A 654 -39.30 -0.55 28.71
C ARG A 654 -40.16 -1.60 29.42
N LEU A 655 -39.52 -2.51 30.13
CA LEU A 655 -40.20 -3.58 30.88
C LEU A 655 -40.46 -3.21 32.34
N GLY A 656 -40.16 -1.97 32.75
CA GLY A 656 -40.44 -1.43 34.08
C GLY A 656 -39.83 -2.22 35.24
N GLY A 657 -38.79 -3.02 35.00
CA GLY A 657 -38.19 -3.92 35.99
C GLY A 657 -39.09 -5.05 36.51
N GLN A 658 -40.31 -5.22 35.96
CA GLN A 658 -41.28 -6.19 36.46
C GLN A 658 -40.95 -7.63 36.07
N VAL A 659 -40.19 -7.83 34.99
CA VAL A 659 -39.82 -9.14 34.48
C VAL A 659 -38.34 -9.41 34.74
N ASP A 660 -38.06 -10.50 35.45
CA ASP A 660 -36.70 -10.98 35.74
C ASP A 660 -36.11 -11.70 34.51
N MET A 661 -35.61 -10.91 33.55
CA MET A 661 -34.89 -11.39 32.37
C MET A 661 -33.41 -11.64 32.68
N ARG A 662 -33.11 -12.79 33.27
CA ARG A 662 -31.72 -13.19 33.53
C ARG A 662 -30.99 -13.70 32.31
N ASP A 663 -31.70 -14.30 31.36
CA ASP A 663 -31.08 -14.95 30.20
C ASP A 663 -30.92 -13.95 29.05
N VAL A 664 -29.67 -13.63 28.68
CA VAL A 664 -29.36 -12.87 27.47
C VAL A 664 -28.78 -13.83 26.46
N PHE A 665 -29.54 -14.14 25.41
CA PHE A 665 -29.22 -15.21 24.48
C PHE A 665 -28.69 -14.67 23.16
N LEU A 666 -27.51 -15.13 22.74
CA LEU A 666 -26.85 -14.70 21.50
C LEU A 666 -27.08 -15.71 20.38
N THR A 667 -27.55 -15.23 19.24
CA THR A 667 -27.73 -16.02 18.01
C THR A 667 -27.40 -15.18 16.77
N GLY A 668 -27.24 -15.83 15.61
CA GLY A 668 -26.85 -15.17 14.36
C GLY A 668 -25.34 -15.14 14.16
N GLY A 669 -24.93 -15.16 12.89
CA GLY A 669 -23.52 -15.39 12.51
C GLY A 669 -22.53 -14.34 13.00
N ALA A 670 -22.95 -13.08 13.19
CA ALA A 670 -22.05 -12.03 13.66
C ALA A 670 -21.73 -12.12 15.17
N THR A 671 -22.44 -12.97 15.92
CA THR A 671 -22.12 -13.27 17.34
C THR A 671 -20.96 -14.27 17.50
N LEU A 672 -20.43 -14.79 16.39
CA LEU A 672 -19.31 -15.73 16.39
C LEU A 672 -17.94 -15.06 16.52
N PHE A 673 -17.86 -13.73 16.53
CA PHE A 673 -16.61 -13.05 16.82
C PHE A 673 -16.05 -13.46 18.18
N GLN A 674 -14.74 -13.69 18.23
CA GLN A 674 -14.04 -13.90 19.50
C GLN A 674 -14.25 -12.70 20.42
N GLY A 675 -14.55 -12.94 21.69
CA GLY A 675 -14.72 -11.90 22.70
C GLY A 675 -16.11 -11.23 22.73
N PHE A 676 -17.02 -11.57 21.81
CA PHE A 676 -18.34 -10.92 21.73
C PHE A 676 -19.19 -11.16 22.99
N GLU A 677 -19.25 -12.41 23.46
CA GLU A 677 -20.03 -12.81 24.64
C GLU A 677 -19.50 -12.13 25.91
N GLU A 678 -18.18 -12.19 26.09
CA GLU A 678 -17.47 -11.62 27.25
C GLU A 678 -17.58 -10.09 27.29
N ARG A 679 -17.44 -9.43 26.13
CA ARG A 679 -17.59 -7.98 26.00
C ARG A 679 -18.99 -7.55 26.39
N LEU A 680 -20.02 -8.16 25.79
CA LEU A 680 -21.40 -7.81 26.10
C LEU A 680 -21.76 -8.07 27.56
N ALA A 681 -21.31 -9.19 28.13
CA ALA A 681 -21.55 -9.50 29.54
C ALA A 681 -20.95 -8.46 30.49
N ARG A 682 -19.70 -8.06 30.25
CA ARG A 682 -19.00 -7.06 31.06
C ARG A 682 -19.64 -5.67 30.94
N GLU A 683 -19.96 -5.24 29.72
CA GLU A 683 -20.59 -3.94 29.47
C GLU A 683 -21.97 -3.86 30.11
N LEU A 684 -22.79 -4.92 29.97
CA LEU A 684 -24.10 -5.01 30.64
C LEU A 684 -23.96 -4.96 32.16
N ARG A 685 -22.96 -5.65 32.73
CA ARG A 685 -22.67 -5.59 34.17
C ARG A 685 -22.27 -4.17 34.62
N GLY A 686 -21.62 -3.39 33.76
CA GLY A 686 -21.24 -2.00 34.03
C GLY A 686 -22.42 -1.02 34.05
N VAL A 687 -23.48 -1.27 33.27
CA VAL A 687 -24.63 -0.35 33.13
C VAL A 687 -25.88 -0.78 33.90
N LEU A 688 -26.01 -2.06 34.27
CA LEU A 688 -27.16 -2.57 35.03
C LEU A 688 -26.94 -2.43 36.56
N PRO A 689 -28.02 -2.32 37.37
CA PRO A 689 -27.93 -2.35 38.84
C PRO A 689 -27.33 -3.65 39.39
N VAL A 690 -26.75 -3.61 40.59
CA VAL A 690 -26.03 -4.75 41.21
C VAL A 690 -26.95 -5.95 41.40
N GLU A 691 -28.20 -5.71 41.78
CA GLU A 691 -29.22 -6.71 42.04
C GLU A 691 -29.68 -7.41 40.76
N ARG A 692 -29.51 -6.77 39.60
CA ARG A 692 -29.93 -7.32 38.32
C ARG A 692 -28.85 -8.20 37.73
N GLN A 693 -28.99 -9.49 37.98
CA GLN A 693 -28.09 -10.50 37.45
C GLN A 693 -28.52 -10.93 36.05
N VAL A 694 -27.62 -10.76 35.08
CA VAL A 694 -27.78 -11.27 33.72
C VAL A 694 -26.72 -12.32 33.44
N ARG A 695 -27.10 -13.36 32.72
CA ARG A 695 -26.23 -14.40 32.16
C ARG A 695 -26.31 -14.30 30.66
N VAL A 696 -25.24 -13.81 30.05
CA VAL A 696 -25.07 -13.88 28.60
C VAL A 696 -24.65 -15.31 28.25
N ARG A 697 -25.26 -15.89 27.23
CA ARG A 697 -24.88 -17.18 26.67
C ARG A 697 -25.15 -17.20 25.17
N ARG A 698 -24.34 -17.93 24.41
CA ARG A 698 -24.56 -18.16 22.98
C ARG A 698 -25.34 -19.45 22.70
N ALA A 699 -26.01 -19.48 21.55
CA ALA A 699 -26.58 -20.67 20.95
C ALA A 699 -25.52 -21.78 20.75
N GLY A 700 -25.96 -23.05 20.81
CA GLY A 700 -25.08 -24.19 20.53
C GLY A 700 -24.52 -24.16 19.10
N ASP A 701 -25.38 -23.82 18.13
CA ASP A 701 -24.98 -23.49 16.76
C ASP A 701 -25.72 -22.21 16.32
N ALA A 702 -25.08 -21.05 16.52
CA ALA A 702 -25.65 -19.74 16.25
C ALA A 702 -26.07 -19.50 14.78
N VAL A 703 -25.62 -20.35 13.85
CA VAL A 703 -25.94 -20.25 12.42
C VAL A 703 -27.00 -21.27 12.00
N GLY A 704 -26.93 -22.50 12.52
CA GLY A 704 -27.85 -23.57 12.16
C GLY A 704 -29.10 -23.72 13.06
N ASP A 705 -29.08 -23.21 14.29
CA ASP A 705 -30.15 -23.45 15.27
C ASP A 705 -31.50 -22.85 14.90
N ALA A 706 -31.53 -21.80 14.08
CA ALA A 706 -32.78 -21.25 13.54
C ALA A 706 -33.54 -22.31 12.71
N TRP A 707 -32.83 -22.97 11.79
CA TRP A 707 -33.38 -24.04 10.96
C TRP A 707 -33.76 -25.26 11.81
N ARG A 708 -32.89 -25.69 12.74
CA ARG A 708 -33.17 -26.81 13.65
C ARG A 708 -34.37 -26.54 14.56
N GLY A 709 -34.51 -25.31 15.04
CA GLY A 709 -35.63 -24.88 15.86
C GLY A 709 -36.95 -24.90 15.09
N ALA A 710 -36.96 -24.44 13.84
CA ALA A 710 -38.13 -24.53 12.97
C ALA A 710 -38.53 -25.99 12.69
N GLY A 711 -37.56 -26.87 12.41
CA GLY A 711 -37.83 -28.31 12.27
C GLY A 711 -38.29 -28.97 13.57
N GLY A 712 -37.68 -28.61 14.69
CA GLY A 712 -38.07 -29.05 16.02
C GLY A 712 -39.50 -28.63 16.40
N TRP A 713 -39.93 -27.43 15.98
CA TRP A 713 -41.29 -26.94 16.21
C TRP A 713 -42.37 -27.80 15.52
N VAL A 714 -42.06 -28.34 14.34
CA VAL A 714 -42.94 -29.30 13.63
C VAL A 714 -43.05 -30.63 14.39
N ARG A 715 -41.95 -31.09 15.01
CA ARG A 715 -41.89 -32.38 15.72
C ARG A 715 -42.45 -32.32 17.14
N LYS A 716 -42.29 -31.18 17.82
CA LYS A 716 -42.61 -31.01 19.24
C LYS A 716 -44.11 -31.22 19.49
N GLU A 717 -44.44 -32.07 20.47
CA GLU A 717 -45.83 -32.34 20.89
C GLU A 717 -46.76 -32.70 19.71
N GLY A 718 -46.25 -33.50 18.75
CA GLY A 718 -47.02 -33.89 17.56
C GLY A 718 -47.33 -32.73 16.61
N GLY A 719 -46.58 -31.63 16.71
CA GLY A 719 -46.73 -30.44 15.89
C GLY A 719 -47.97 -29.61 16.22
N ALA A 720 -48.52 -29.72 17.43
CA ALA A 720 -49.79 -29.08 17.78
C ALA A 720 -49.77 -27.55 17.60
N GLU A 721 -48.69 -26.88 18.02
CA GLU A 721 -48.53 -25.44 17.81
C GLU A 721 -48.33 -25.08 16.34
N TRP A 722 -47.51 -25.83 15.61
CA TRP A 722 -47.30 -25.63 14.18
C TRP A 722 -48.59 -25.81 13.36
N LYS A 723 -49.37 -26.86 13.64
CA LYS A 723 -50.68 -27.11 13.02
C LYS A 723 -51.67 -25.98 13.28
N ARG A 724 -51.60 -25.33 14.45
CA ARG A 724 -52.40 -24.13 14.75
C ARG A 724 -51.86 -22.88 14.06
N GLY A 725 -50.54 -22.76 13.90
CA GLY A 725 -49.89 -21.58 13.31
C GLY A 725 -49.80 -21.58 11.78
N ARG A 726 -50.05 -22.71 11.10
CA ARG A 726 -50.02 -22.79 9.62
C ARG A 726 -51.29 -22.22 8.98
N VAL A 727 -51.11 -21.45 7.91
CA VAL A 727 -52.17 -20.97 7.01
C VAL A 727 -52.32 -21.97 5.88
N THR A 728 -53.52 -22.46 5.66
CA THR A 728 -53.84 -23.35 4.53
C THR A 728 -54.16 -22.56 3.27
N ARG A 729 -54.05 -23.18 2.10
CA ARG A 729 -54.43 -22.55 0.82
C ARG A 729 -55.89 -22.06 0.84
N GLY A 730 -56.81 -22.84 1.43
CA GLY A 730 -58.21 -22.44 1.56
C GLY A 730 -58.40 -21.20 2.42
N GLU A 731 -57.71 -21.12 3.57
CA GLU A 731 -57.75 -19.93 4.43
C GLU A 731 -57.15 -18.70 3.75
N TRP A 732 -56.07 -18.87 2.98
CA TRP A 732 -55.46 -17.79 2.21
C TRP A 732 -56.41 -17.25 1.13
N LEU A 733 -57.10 -18.12 0.39
CA LEU A 733 -58.12 -17.72 -0.60
C LEU A 733 -59.28 -16.96 0.03
N GLU A 734 -59.68 -17.32 1.25
CA GLU A 734 -60.80 -16.68 1.97
C GLU A 734 -60.39 -15.37 2.65
N LYS A 735 -59.22 -15.33 3.30
CA LYS A 735 -58.82 -14.25 4.23
C LYS A 735 -57.86 -13.24 3.61
N GLY A 736 -57.32 -13.53 2.43
CA GLY A 736 -56.50 -12.60 1.65
C GLY A 736 -54.99 -12.88 1.69
N GLY A 737 -54.28 -12.11 0.87
CA GLY A 737 -52.91 -12.39 0.47
C GLY A 737 -51.87 -12.34 1.59
N ASP A 738 -51.99 -11.37 2.50
CA ASP A 738 -51.04 -11.13 3.60
C ASP A 738 -51.46 -11.81 4.92
N TYR A 739 -52.50 -12.65 4.90
CA TYR A 739 -53.02 -13.31 6.09
C TYR A 739 -51.98 -14.24 6.72
N ILE A 740 -51.83 -14.13 8.04
CA ILE A 740 -51.08 -15.05 8.90
C ILE A 740 -51.86 -15.40 10.14
N LYS A 741 -51.57 -16.56 10.71
CA LYS A 741 -52.00 -16.90 12.06
C LYS A 741 -50.95 -16.44 13.05
N GLU A 742 -51.39 -15.75 14.09
CA GLU A 742 -50.50 -15.35 15.18
C GLU A 742 -50.09 -16.57 16.01
N HIS A 743 -48.80 -16.66 16.31
CA HIS A 743 -48.24 -17.62 17.25
C HIS A 743 -47.00 -17.01 17.92
N ASN A 744 -46.50 -17.68 18.96
CA ASN A 744 -45.44 -17.15 19.83
C ASN A 744 -44.08 -16.91 19.17
N LEU A 745 -43.87 -17.52 17.99
CA LEU A 745 -42.61 -17.49 17.24
C LEU A 745 -42.71 -16.66 15.95
N GLY A 746 -43.87 -16.05 15.68
CA GLY A 746 -44.15 -15.30 14.46
C GLY A 746 -44.28 -13.79 14.71
N ASN A 747 -44.51 -13.06 13.63
CA ASN A 747 -44.85 -11.65 13.70
C ASN A 747 -46.33 -11.44 14.10
N ALA A 748 -46.66 -10.25 14.61
CA ALA A 748 -48.04 -9.85 14.84
C ALA A 748 -48.78 -9.66 13.51
N TYR A 749 -50.05 -10.02 13.47
CA TYR A 749 -50.89 -9.78 12.30
C TYR A 749 -51.41 -8.33 12.32
N SER A 750 -51.06 -7.55 11.30
CA SER A 750 -51.64 -6.22 11.09
C SER A 750 -52.69 -6.30 9.98
N TYR A 751 -53.94 -5.96 10.29
CA TYR A 751 -54.99 -5.84 9.27
C TYR A 751 -54.62 -4.70 8.31
N SER A 752 -54.29 -5.03 7.07
CA SER A 752 -54.23 -4.02 6.01
C SER A 752 -55.66 -3.56 5.76
N ALA A 753 -56.03 -2.39 6.26
CA ALA A 753 -57.29 -1.75 5.86
C ALA A 753 -57.20 -1.47 4.36
N VAL A 754 -57.82 -2.34 3.56
CA VAL A 754 -58.01 -2.12 2.11
C VAL A 754 -59.07 -1.05 1.90
#